data_AF-A0A1G1YKD1-F1
#
_entry.id   AF-A0A1G1YKD1-F1
#
_cell.length_a   1.000
_cell.length_b   1.000
_cell.length_c   1.000
_cell.angle_alpha   90.00
_cell.angle_beta   90.00
_cell.angle_gamma   90.00
#
_symmetry.space_group_name_H-M   'P 1'
#
loop_
_entity.id
_entity.type
_entity.pdbx_description
1 polymer ?
#
loop_
_entity_poly.entity_id
_entity_poly.type
_entity_poly.pdbx_seq_one_letter_code
_entity_poly.pdbx_strand_id
1 'polypeptide(L)'
;MVYCKIQPKIKTKISQKIMFKLRTSLLALFVLLIPLSSQARTFDPNNIITDEELLAKDSLSQAAIQAFLTRENSVLAAYSQTVEGKAMTAAEMIWQVSQKHGVNPKFLLTTLEKEQSLIHKSTATAKALDWATGYGCYGGGCKEKYQGFYNQIEAAVETQQIYWEKAGQLNFKVGQTTDSFDNFPVTPANRATANLYIYTPYVGYSPELGVLAPYGGNRLFWQIWHRYFSHQKFLDGQVITDGANYWLIQNNQKRKFASRELFLADYAQADAIFASAADLAAFPDGIGVYFKNNSLVRSSASGQIFLLEDAKKRPLVEDSALALLSDFRLAVAAGEISSVSENQLSPYSLGSNISNASVYPQGKLLKDETGKIWQVKDNLKREVDPAIWQNRFNNKIAAPVSAADLEKYPTGSPVLLKDGVFAAVNDKYYVISNGERVRIEDLGIFDRLFGADKKINALKITAALLEAHPPGNNIDYADNTIKDAMVNTPAAEPATNYGASFNSLSPEGVMMTGETKELTVKFKNTGTISWPAGDIWLKITDKDKITSSFAAAEKINFTESNVASGELATFVFKLTAPTNQTGLLSQEFTLYRNNEKISSAGKFIIVKPGVSGQILEHNIPVAVKNTWKPVAIALKIKNTSADTSWLSRRSALEIYNADGKASPFYDKNDWVRIEVAGVPLNKSTIKPGETGEFKFTLDPRGLKKGLYTVKIQLKLLDKGKTVYLDGKESWNLEIRVD
;
A
#
# COMPACT_ATOMS: atom_id res chain seq x y z
N MET A 1 0.61 -57.07 16.68
CA MET A 1 1.97 -57.25 17.25
C MET A 1 2.13 -56.17 18.34
N VAL A 2 2.44 -56.40 19.62
CA VAL A 2 3.41 -57.33 20.28
C VAL A 2 4.86 -56.89 19.94
N TYR A 3 5.83 -56.60 20.83
CA TYR A 3 5.97 -56.47 22.32
C TYR A 3 7.36 -55.80 22.62
N CYS A 4 7.75 -55.26 23.79
CA CYS A 4 7.02 -54.75 24.97
C CYS A 4 7.93 -53.86 25.90
N LYS A 5 7.33 -52.82 26.51
CA LYS A 5 7.40 -52.41 27.95
C LYS A 5 8.52 -52.97 28.86
N ILE A 6 9.22 -52.11 29.64
CA ILE A 6 9.54 -52.28 31.10
C ILE A 6 10.26 -51.03 31.72
N GLN A 7 10.20 -50.92 33.06
CA GLN A 7 10.68 -49.85 33.98
C GLN A 7 11.79 -50.46 34.91
N PRO A 8 12.43 -49.82 35.94
CA PRO A 8 11.90 -48.78 36.84
C PRO A 8 12.89 -47.75 37.47
N LYS A 9 12.34 -46.93 38.38
CA LYS A 9 13.07 -46.06 39.33
C LYS A 9 13.59 -46.86 40.54
N ILE A 10 14.72 -46.43 41.11
CA ILE A 10 15.15 -46.73 42.49
C ILE A 10 15.54 -45.42 43.20
N LYS A 11 15.27 -45.31 44.51
CA LYS A 11 15.71 -44.20 45.39
C LYS A 11 16.77 -44.71 46.36
N THR A 12 17.81 -43.91 46.63
CA THR A 12 18.64 -44.07 47.83
C THR A 12 19.10 -42.71 48.36
N LYS A 13 19.11 -42.51 49.68
CA LYS A 13 19.75 -41.37 50.38
C LYS A 13 21.06 -41.84 51.01
N ILE A 14 22.10 -41.02 50.98
CA ILE A 14 23.32 -40.99 51.83
C ILE A 14 24.14 -39.77 51.36
N SER A 15 24.87 -38.99 52.17
CA SER A 15 24.68 -38.56 53.57
C SER A 15 25.42 -37.21 53.74
N GLN A 16 25.22 -36.48 54.85
CA GLN A 16 25.99 -35.24 55.11
C GLN A 16 27.32 -35.55 55.81
N LYS A 17 28.37 -34.73 55.57
CA LYS A 17 29.23 -34.14 56.63
C LYS A 17 30.26 -33.10 56.11
N ILE A 18 30.17 -31.89 56.69
CA ILE A 18 31.29 -31.02 57.16
C ILE A 18 32.38 -30.58 56.16
N MET A 19 32.37 -29.29 55.78
CA MET A 19 33.33 -28.31 56.34
C MET A 19 32.94 -26.85 56.06
N PHE A 20 33.34 -25.96 56.97
CA PHE A 20 33.18 -24.51 56.89
C PHE A 20 34.28 -23.88 56.02
N LYS A 21 33.94 -22.99 55.08
CA LYS A 21 34.72 -21.78 54.81
C LYS A 21 33.80 -20.62 54.49
N LEU A 22 33.77 -19.63 55.39
CA LEU A 22 33.09 -18.37 55.18
C LEU A 22 33.84 -17.59 54.09
N ARG A 23 33.19 -17.28 52.97
CA ARG A 23 33.63 -16.26 52.01
C ARG A 23 32.45 -15.37 51.66
N THR A 24 32.69 -14.07 51.68
CA THR A 24 31.76 -13.04 51.26
C THR A 24 31.57 -13.10 49.74
N SER A 25 30.56 -13.85 49.29
CA SER A 25 30.09 -13.77 47.90
C SER A 25 29.49 -12.40 47.66
N LEU A 26 30.34 -11.46 47.19
CA LEU A 26 29.88 -10.24 46.55
C LEU A 26 28.96 -10.67 45.39
N LEU A 27 27.67 -10.36 45.49
CA LEU A 27 26.69 -10.73 44.47
C LEU A 27 26.93 -9.86 43.24
N ALA A 28 27.84 -10.30 42.39
CA ALA A 28 28.08 -9.73 41.07
C ALA A 28 26.82 -9.95 40.23
N LEU A 29 25.89 -8.99 40.32
CA LEU A 29 24.69 -8.95 39.51
C LEU A 29 25.12 -8.73 38.07
N PHE A 30 25.34 -9.83 37.36
CA PHE A 30 25.65 -9.85 35.94
C PHE A 30 24.38 -9.42 35.19
N VAL A 31 24.15 -8.11 35.17
CA VAL A 31 23.20 -7.49 34.27
C VAL A 31 23.66 -7.86 32.88
N LEU A 32 22.97 -8.82 32.27
CA LEU A 32 23.04 -9.03 30.84
C LEU A 32 22.57 -7.74 30.19
N LEU A 33 23.54 -6.90 29.84
CA LEU A 33 23.43 -5.89 28.81
C LEU A 33 23.15 -6.63 27.51
N ILE A 34 21.88 -7.05 27.34
CA ILE A 34 21.29 -7.23 26.04
C ILE A 34 21.59 -5.91 25.32
N PRO A 35 22.35 -5.92 24.21
CA PRO A 35 22.50 -4.71 23.44
C PRO A 35 21.09 -4.34 22.97
N LEU A 36 20.57 -3.22 23.47
CA LEU A 36 19.44 -2.55 22.85
C LEU A 36 19.92 -2.06 21.49
N SER A 37 19.86 -2.96 20.52
CA SER A 37 19.83 -2.59 19.12
C SER A 37 18.63 -1.68 18.94
N SER A 38 18.89 -0.37 18.85
CA SER A 38 18.05 0.47 18.00
C SER A 38 18.05 -0.16 16.59
N GLN A 39 17.10 0.21 15.74
CA GLN A 39 16.92 -0.44 14.43
C GLN A 39 16.94 0.60 13.33
N ALA A 40 17.77 0.38 12.30
CA ALA A 40 17.65 1.11 11.04
C ALA A 40 16.27 0.84 10.45
N ARG A 41 15.44 1.89 10.29
CA ARG A 41 14.02 1.79 9.90
C ARG A 41 13.27 0.74 10.74
N THR A 42 12.84 1.11 11.95
CA THR A 42 12.08 0.18 12.81
C THR A 42 10.86 -0.40 12.10
N PHE A 43 10.75 -1.74 12.06
CA PHE A 43 9.54 -2.42 11.59
C PHE A 43 8.40 -2.24 12.60
N ASP A 44 7.34 -1.53 12.22
CA ASP A 44 6.11 -1.44 13.00
C ASP A 44 5.06 -2.44 12.47
N PRO A 45 4.73 -3.51 13.21
CA PRO A 45 3.68 -4.45 12.81
C PRO A 45 2.28 -3.79 12.79
N ASN A 46 2.11 -2.61 13.42
CA ASN A 46 0.86 -1.87 13.43
C ASN A 46 0.72 -0.92 12.23
N ASN A 47 1.81 -0.62 11.50
CA ASN A 47 1.84 0.30 10.37
C ASN A 47 2.89 -0.15 9.33
N ILE A 48 2.56 -1.20 8.57
CA ILE A 48 3.50 -1.82 7.61
C ILE A 48 3.71 -0.93 6.37
N ILE A 49 2.59 -0.42 5.84
CA ILE A 49 2.48 0.58 4.77
C ILE A 49 1.22 1.41 5.05
N THR A 50 1.15 2.59 4.43
CA THR A 50 0.00 3.50 4.53
C THR A 50 -1.14 3.15 3.54
N ASP A 51 -2.35 3.66 3.82
CA ASP A 51 -3.50 3.58 2.90
C ASP A 51 -3.22 4.30 1.57
N GLU A 52 -2.47 5.41 1.60
CA GLU A 52 -2.00 6.12 0.41
C GLU A 52 -1.02 5.26 -0.41
N GLU A 53 -0.04 4.64 0.24
CA GLU A 53 0.89 3.71 -0.41
C GLU A 53 0.19 2.51 -1.06
N LEU A 54 -0.85 1.94 -0.45
CA LEU A 54 -1.59 0.84 -1.06
C LEU A 54 -2.43 1.27 -2.27
N LEU A 55 -2.98 2.50 -2.25
CA LEU A 55 -3.88 3.02 -3.30
C LEU A 55 -3.17 3.82 -4.40
N ALA A 56 -1.86 4.08 -4.28
CA ALA A 56 -1.06 4.82 -5.27
C ALA A 56 -0.77 4.00 -6.55
N LYS A 57 -1.83 3.66 -7.29
CA LYS A 57 -1.81 2.93 -8.58
C LYS A 57 -0.83 3.54 -9.60
N ASP A 58 -0.82 4.87 -9.72
CA ASP A 58 -0.02 5.61 -10.71
C ASP A 58 1.46 5.79 -10.30
N SER A 59 1.92 5.14 -9.22
CA SER A 59 3.27 5.34 -8.67
C SER A 59 4.40 4.61 -9.42
N LEU A 60 4.06 3.73 -10.38
CA LEU A 60 4.97 3.21 -11.41
C LEU A 60 4.26 3.17 -12.77
N SER A 61 4.98 3.54 -13.82
CA SER A 61 4.56 3.35 -15.22
C SER A 61 4.76 1.90 -15.69
N GLN A 62 4.16 1.48 -16.80
CA GLN A 62 4.43 0.15 -17.37
C GLN A 62 5.92 0.02 -17.74
N ALA A 63 6.52 1.06 -18.30
CA ALA A 63 7.95 1.15 -18.60
C ALA A 63 8.83 1.08 -17.34
N ALA A 64 8.44 1.71 -16.22
CA ALA A 64 9.16 1.61 -14.96
C ALA A 64 9.11 0.19 -14.39
N ILE A 65 7.95 -0.48 -14.49
CA ILE A 65 7.81 -1.89 -14.06
C ILE A 65 8.69 -2.78 -14.94
N GLN A 66 8.67 -2.61 -16.27
CA GLN A 66 9.53 -3.39 -17.18
C GLN A 66 11.02 -3.14 -16.92
N ALA A 67 11.44 -1.88 -16.75
CA ALA A 67 12.83 -1.52 -16.46
C ALA A 67 13.30 -2.09 -15.11
N PHE A 68 12.44 -2.04 -14.08
CA PHE A 68 12.70 -2.68 -12.79
C PHE A 68 12.88 -4.19 -12.93
N LEU A 69 11.94 -4.91 -13.55
CA LEU A 69 12.05 -6.36 -13.76
C LEU A 69 13.31 -6.73 -14.55
N THR A 70 13.66 -5.96 -15.58
CA THR A 70 14.89 -6.17 -16.37
C THR A 70 16.16 -5.90 -15.54
N ARG A 71 16.17 -4.88 -14.66
CA ARG A 71 17.32 -4.59 -13.77
C ARG A 71 17.55 -5.70 -12.75
N GLU A 72 16.48 -6.23 -12.14
CA GLU A 72 16.56 -7.33 -11.17
C GLU A 72 16.91 -8.70 -11.80
N ASN A 73 17.07 -8.76 -13.14
CA ASN A 73 17.23 -10.01 -13.90
C ASN A 73 16.06 -10.99 -13.64
N SER A 74 14.85 -10.44 -13.48
CA SER A 74 13.63 -11.19 -13.17
C SER A 74 13.19 -12.06 -14.34
N VAL A 75 12.74 -13.28 -14.04
CA VAL A 75 12.00 -14.16 -14.97
C VAL A 75 10.79 -13.44 -15.58
N LEU A 76 10.16 -12.53 -14.84
CA LEU A 76 9.01 -11.75 -15.30
C LEU A 76 9.38 -10.71 -16.36
N ALA A 77 10.65 -10.30 -16.45
CA ALA A 77 11.12 -9.34 -17.45
C ALA A 77 10.94 -9.86 -18.89
N ALA A 78 11.05 -11.17 -19.09
CA ALA A 78 10.84 -11.86 -20.36
C ALA A 78 9.52 -12.66 -20.41
N TYR A 79 8.75 -12.69 -19.31
CA TYR A 79 7.50 -13.44 -19.27
C TYR A 79 6.37 -12.72 -20.01
N SER A 80 5.67 -13.49 -20.83
CA SER A 80 4.41 -13.07 -21.45
C SER A 80 3.43 -14.25 -21.49
N GLN A 81 2.14 -13.94 -21.53
CA GLN A 81 1.09 -14.93 -21.78
C GLN A 81 -0.04 -14.30 -22.59
N THR A 82 -0.90 -15.14 -23.18
CA THR A 82 -2.09 -14.68 -23.91
C THR A 82 -3.24 -14.43 -22.93
N VAL A 83 -3.62 -13.16 -22.75
CA VAL A 83 -4.78 -12.73 -21.96
C VAL A 83 -5.82 -12.16 -22.93
N GLU A 84 -7.05 -12.69 -22.89
CA GLU A 84 -8.13 -12.36 -23.83
C GLU A 84 -7.70 -12.30 -25.32
N GLY A 85 -6.87 -13.25 -25.77
CA GLY A 85 -6.38 -13.30 -27.16
C GLY A 85 -5.19 -12.39 -27.47
N LYS A 86 -4.80 -11.47 -26.58
CA LYS A 86 -3.62 -10.62 -26.73
C LYS A 86 -2.43 -11.21 -25.97
N ALA A 87 -1.26 -11.31 -26.62
CA ALA A 87 -0.01 -11.55 -25.90
C ALA A 87 0.39 -10.29 -25.10
N MET A 88 0.55 -10.42 -23.79
CA MET A 88 0.88 -9.32 -22.87
C MET A 88 2.10 -9.69 -22.02
N THR A 89 2.97 -8.71 -21.73
CA THR A 89 4.14 -8.91 -20.85
C THR A 89 3.74 -8.86 -19.37
N ALA A 90 4.56 -9.41 -18.47
CA ALA A 90 4.31 -9.31 -17.03
C ALA A 90 4.15 -7.85 -16.56
N ALA A 91 4.97 -6.93 -17.09
CA ALA A 91 4.88 -5.50 -16.78
C ALA A 91 3.54 -4.89 -17.23
N GLU A 92 3.07 -5.21 -18.44
CA GLU A 92 1.77 -4.78 -18.94
C GLU A 92 0.62 -5.33 -18.07
N MET A 93 0.67 -6.62 -17.73
CA MET A 93 -0.36 -7.27 -16.93
C MET A 93 -0.42 -6.70 -15.51
N ILE A 94 0.72 -6.51 -14.83
CA ILE A 94 0.80 -5.89 -13.50
C ILE A 94 0.24 -4.46 -13.56
N TRP A 95 0.65 -3.66 -14.54
CA TRP A 95 0.19 -2.29 -14.69
C TRP A 95 -1.33 -2.20 -14.92
N GLN A 96 -1.87 -2.94 -15.89
CA GLN A 96 -3.31 -2.89 -16.20
C GLN A 96 -4.17 -3.37 -15.03
N VAL A 97 -3.76 -4.44 -14.34
CA VAL A 97 -4.47 -4.96 -13.16
C VAL A 97 -4.44 -3.95 -12.01
N SER A 98 -3.31 -3.27 -11.78
CA SER A 98 -3.21 -2.17 -10.82
C SER A 98 -4.11 -0.98 -11.17
N GLN A 99 -4.12 -0.54 -12.43
CA GLN A 99 -4.96 0.58 -12.87
C GLN A 99 -6.45 0.26 -12.81
N LYS A 100 -6.83 -0.99 -13.11
CA LYS A 100 -8.21 -1.51 -13.06
C LYS A 100 -8.77 -1.55 -11.63
N HIS A 101 -7.96 -1.97 -10.65
CA HIS A 101 -8.40 -2.13 -9.26
C HIS A 101 -8.01 -0.96 -8.33
N GLY A 102 -7.25 0.02 -8.81
CA GLY A 102 -6.81 1.16 -8.00
C GLY A 102 -5.85 0.78 -6.88
N VAL A 103 -5.04 -0.26 -7.09
CA VAL A 103 -4.08 -0.80 -6.12
C VAL A 103 -2.67 -0.64 -6.68
N ASN A 104 -1.73 -0.21 -5.84
CA ASN A 104 -0.36 0.11 -6.23
C ASN A 104 0.38 -1.09 -6.88
N PRO A 105 1.00 -0.94 -8.07
CA PRO A 105 1.81 -2.01 -8.68
C PRO A 105 3.00 -2.45 -7.81
N LYS A 106 3.52 -1.56 -6.94
CA LYS A 106 4.51 -1.90 -5.91
C LYS A 106 4.01 -3.00 -4.96
N PHE A 107 2.71 -3.04 -4.62
CA PHE A 107 2.12 -4.08 -3.78
C PHE A 107 2.15 -5.45 -4.49
N LEU A 108 1.82 -5.48 -5.79
CA LEU A 108 1.92 -6.69 -6.60
C LEU A 108 3.36 -7.19 -6.71
N LEU A 109 4.32 -6.31 -7.05
CA LEU A 109 5.74 -6.67 -7.13
C LEU A 109 6.28 -7.20 -5.79
N THR A 110 5.89 -6.57 -4.67
CA THR A 110 6.25 -7.00 -3.32
C THR A 110 5.65 -8.38 -2.98
N THR A 111 4.42 -8.64 -3.41
CA THR A 111 3.73 -9.93 -3.18
C THR A 111 4.33 -11.06 -4.03
N LEU A 112 4.59 -10.80 -5.33
CA LEU A 112 5.24 -11.74 -6.26
C LEU A 112 6.65 -12.16 -5.78
N GLU A 113 7.37 -11.23 -5.14
CA GLU A 113 8.65 -11.52 -4.49
C GLU A 113 8.49 -12.31 -3.19
N LYS A 114 7.55 -11.91 -2.31
CA LYS A 114 7.29 -12.58 -1.03
C LYS A 114 6.87 -14.04 -1.18
N GLU A 115 6.01 -14.33 -2.16
CA GLU A 115 5.35 -15.64 -2.29
C GLU A 115 6.13 -16.65 -3.13
N GLN A 116 6.81 -16.20 -4.19
CA GLN A 116 7.50 -17.08 -5.15
C GLN A 116 8.94 -16.61 -5.51
N SER A 117 9.35 -15.44 -5.02
CA SER A 117 10.61 -14.76 -5.36
C SER A 117 10.79 -14.51 -6.86
N LEU A 118 9.72 -14.09 -7.52
CA LEU A 118 9.70 -13.87 -8.97
C LEU A 118 10.45 -12.59 -9.40
N ILE A 119 10.89 -11.74 -8.48
CA ILE A 119 11.66 -10.54 -8.81
C ILE A 119 13.16 -10.87 -8.86
N HIS A 120 13.75 -11.50 -7.83
CA HIS A 120 15.20 -11.77 -7.83
C HIS A 120 15.67 -13.00 -8.62
N LYS A 121 14.75 -13.84 -9.13
CA LYS A 121 15.07 -15.07 -9.87
C LYS A 121 14.89 -14.89 -11.36
N SER A 122 15.90 -15.27 -12.14
CA SER A 122 15.85 -15.31 -13.61
C SER A 122 15.10 -16.50 -14.20
N THR A 123 14.74 -17.49 -13.37
CA THR A 123 13.92 -18.65 -13.79
C THR A 123 12.86 -18.98 -12.74
N ALA A 124 11.73 -19.53 -13.21
CA ALA A 124 10.64 -20.03 -12.38
C ALA A 124 10.06 -21.31 -12.98
N THR A 125 9.43 -22.12 -12.14
CA THR A 125 8.64 -23.27 -12.60
C THR A 125 7.25 -22.82 -13.04
N ALA A 126 6.58 -23.57 -13.90
CA ALA A 126 5.17 -23.33 -14.25
C ALA A 126 4.30 -23.20 -12.98
N LYS A 127 4.52 -24.06 -11.97
CA LYS A 127 3.80 -24.00 -10.69
C LYS A 127 4.00 -22.66 -9.94
N ALA A 128 5.19 -22.05 -10.02
CA ALA A 128 5.46 -20.77 -9.38
C ALA A 128 4.79 -19.60 -10.12
N LEU A 129 4.56 -19.71 -11.43
CA LEU A 129 3.80 -18.73 -12.21
C LEU A 129 2.28 -18.94 -12.06
N ASP A 130 1.85 -20.20 -11.97
CA ASP A 130 0.46 -20.60 -11.72
C ASP A 130 -0.09 -20.15 -10.37
N TRP A 131 0.78 -20.04 -9.37
CA TRP A 131 0.45 -19.67 -7.98
C TRP A 131 1.30 -18.48 -7.50
N ALA A 132 1.54 -17.53 -8.41
CA ALA A 132 2.46 -16.39 -8.28
C ALA A 132 2.26 -15.50 -7.05
N THR A 133 1.03 -15.39 -6.52
CA THR A 133 0.70 -14.59 -5.33
C THR A 133 0.24 -15.44 -4.16
N GLY A 134 0.36 -16.77 -4.26
CA GLY A 134 -0.17 -17.74 -3.31
C GLY A 134 -1.71 -17.75 -3.23
N TYR A 135 -2.41 -16.97 -4.07
CA TYR A 135 -3.81 -16.68 -3.84
C TYR A 135 -4.70 -17.90 -4.09
N GLY A 136 -5.54 -18.22 -3.09
CA GLY A 136 -6.41 -19.38 -3.13
C GLY A 136 -5.75 -20.69 -2.69
N CYS A 137 -4.46 -20.68 -2.31
CA CYS A 137 -3.74 -21.83 -1.75
C CYS A 137 -3.85 -21.87 -0.21
N TYR A 138 -4.40 -22.96 0.33
CA TYR A 138 -4.57 -23.16 1.77
C TYR A 138 -4.41 -24.65 2.12
N GLY A 139 -3.72 -24.97 3.22
CA GLY A 139 -3.59 -26.35 3.72
C GLY A 139 -2.88 -27.32 2.76
N GLY A 140 -2.10 -26.82 1.81
CA GLY A 140 -1.40 -27.62 0.79
C GLY A 140 -2.18 -27.81 -0.53
N GLY A 141 -3.46 -27.43 -0.60
CA GLY A 141 -4.26 -27.42 -1.83
C GLY A 141 -4.48 -26.00 -2.36
N CYS A 142 -4.71 -25.86 -3.67
CA CYS A 142 -4.98 -24.57 -4.33
C CYS A 142 -6.28 -24.64 -5.14
N LYS A 143 -7.00 -23.52 -5.24
CA LYS A 143 -8.28 -23.44 -5.95
C LYS A 143 -8.05 -23.17 -7.44
N GLU A 144 -8.21 -24.20 -8.27
CA GLU A 144 -7.95 -24.22 -9.74
C GLU A 144 -8.43 -22.97 -10.49
N LYS A 145 -9.59 -22.40 -10.14
CA LYS A 145 -10.12 -21.18 -10.77
C LYS A 145 -9.27 -19.90 -10.60
N TYR A 146 -8.19 -19.95 -9.83
CA TYR A 146 -7.19 -18.87 -9.70
C TYR A 146 -5.82 -19.26 -10.26
N GLN A 147 -5.69 -20.42 -10.92
CA GLN A 147 -4.44 -20.87 -11.54
C GLN A 147 -4.05 -19.94 -12.69
N GLY A 148 -2.75 -19.65 -12.82
CA GLY A 148 -2.16 -18.86 -13.90
C GLY A 148 -1.82 -17.43 -13.47
N PHE A 149 -0.72 -16.90 -13.99
CA PHE A 149 -0.11 -15.66 -13.48
C PHE A 149 -1.06 -14.46 -13.49
N TYR A 150 -1.88 -14.29 -14.55
CA TYR A 150 -2.83 -13.19 -14.64
C TYR A 150 -3.92 -13.29 -13.54
N ASN A 151 -4.49 -14.48 -13.37
CA ASN A 151 -5.53 -14.75 -12.37
C ASN A 151 -5.00 -14.56 -10.93
N GLN A 152 -3.72 -14.89 -10.70
CA GLN A 152 -3.04 -14.69 -9.41
C GLN A 152 -2.85 -13.21 -9.07
N ILE A 153 -2.38 -12.37 -10.00
CA ILE A 153 -2.23 -10.93 -9.74
C ILE A 153 -3.58 -10.22 -9.64
N GLU A 154 -4.55 -10.59 -10.47
CA GLU A 154 -5.89 -9.99 -10.48
C GLU A 154 -6.63 -10.28 -9.17
N ALA A 155 -6.68 -11.54 -8.76
CA ALA A 155 -7.37 -11.92 -7.52
C ALA A 155 -6.67 -11.34 -6.26
N ALA A 156 -5.36 -11.11 -6.30
CA ALA A 156 -4.61 -10.48 -5.21
C ALA A 156 -5.01 -9.00 -5.00
N VAL A 157 -5.22 -8.22 -6.07
CA VAL A 157 -5.68 -6.81 -5.97
C VAL A 157 -7.19 -6.68 -5.80
N GLU A 158 -8.00 -7.51 -6.46
CA GLU A 158 -9.46 -7.56 -6.24
C GLU A 158 -9.76 -7.82 -4.76
N THR A 159 -8.99 -8.72 -4.14
CA THR A 159 -9.10 -9.02 -2.71
C THR A 159 -8.82 -7.82 -1.81
N GLN A 160 -7.93 -6.89 -2.19
CA GLN A 160 -7.71 -5.66 -1.42
C GLN A 160 -8.97 -4.78 -1.39
N GLN A 161 -9.67 -4.68 -2.52
CA GLN A 161 -10.96 -3.99 -2.61
C GLN A 161 -12.03 -4.71 -1.78
N ILE A 162 -12.11 -6.05 -1.85
CA ILE A 162 -13.04 -6.85 -1.06
C ILE A 162 -12.82 -6.68 0.45
N TYR A 163 -11.56 -6.62 0.90
CA TYR A 163 -11.25 -6.35 2.30
C TYR A 163 -11.61 -4.91 2.70
N TRP A 164 -11.40 -3.94 1.80
CA TRP A 164 -11.77 -2.54 2.00
C TRP A 164 -13.30 -2.33 2.12
N GLU A 165 -14.09 -3.01 1.29
CA GLU A 165 -15.55 -3.02 1.35
C GLU A 165 -16.09 -3.75 2.60
N LYS A 166 -15.40 -4.82 3.04
CA LYS A 166 -15.89 -5.73 4.11
C LYS A 166 -15.16 -5.61 5.44
N ALA A 167 -14.35 -4.58 5.66
CA ALA A 167 -13.46 -4.43 6.83
C ALA A 167 -14.15 -4.68 8.19
N GLY A 168 -15.42 -4.27 8.36
CA GLY A 168 -16.18 -4.52 9.59
C GLY A 168 -16.47 -6.00 9.91
N GLN A 169 -16.37 -6.89 8.91
CA GLN A 169 -16.71 -8.31 8.98
C GLN A 169 -15.48 -9.25 9.08
N LEU A 170 -14.27 -8.71 9.00
CA LEU A 170 -13.01 -9.47 8.93
C LEU A 170 -12.28 -9.46 10.29
N ASN A 171 -11.27 -10.31 10.47
CA ASN A 171 -10.67 -10.51 11.80
C ASN A 171 -9.82 -9.31 12.26
N PHE A 172 -8.84 -8.90 11.47
CA PHE A 172 -8.01 -7.72 11.76
C PHE A 172 -8.74 -6.45 11.32
N LYS A 173 -8.78 -5.43 12.20
CA LYS A 173 -9.48 -4.17 11.94
C LYS A 173 -8.67 -2.98 12.46
N VAL A 174 -8.88 -1.83 11.84
CA VAL A 174 -8.25 -0.56 12.25
C VAL A 174 -8.58 -0.25 13.71
N GLY A 175 -7.56 -0.02 14.53
CA GLY A 175 -7.70 0.30 15.95
C GLY A 175 -8.15 -0.84 16.87
N GLN A 176 -8.30 -2.07 16.37
CA GLN A 176 -8.67 -3.24 17.18
C GLN A 176 -7.50 -4.22 17.32
N THR A 177 -7.02 -4.41 18.55
CA THR A 177 -5.99 -5.42 18.86
C THR A 177 -6.50 -6.82 18.54
N THR A 178 -5.72 -7.56 17.76
CA THR A 178 -5.99 -8.96 17.35
C THR A 178 -4.66 -9.70 17.35
N ASP A 179 -4.62 -10.89 17.95
CA ASP A 179 -3.41 -11.72 17.94
C ASP A 179 -3.17 -12.30 16.54
N SER A 180 -1.92 -12.20 16.07
CA SER A 180 -1.46 -12.89 14.87
C SER A 180 -1.36 -14.41 15.11
N PHE A 181 -1.25 -15.19 14.03
CA PHE A 181 -1.10 -16.64 14.09
C PHE A 181 0.30 -17.09 14.58
N ASP A 182 1.23 -16.15 14.79
CA ASP A 182 2.47 -16.31 15.55
C ASP A 182 2.39 -15.78 17.01
N ASN A 183 1.17 -15.48 17.50
CA ASN A 183 0.84 -15.06 18.88
C ASN A 183 1.41 -13.69 19.30
N PHE A 184 1.45 -12.74 18.37
CA PHE A 184 1.82 -11.36 18.66
C PHE A 184 0.59 -10.43 18.56
N PRO A 185 0.31 -9.55 19.55
CA PRO A 185 -0.85 -8.67 19.53
C PRO A 185 -0.63 -7.50 18.55
N VAL A 186 -1.39 -7.47 17.46
CA VAL A 186 -1.32 -6.40 16.44
C VAL A 186 -2.55 -5.51 16.52
N THR A 187 -2.36 -4.19 16.48
CA THR A 187 -3.43 -3.19 16.46
C THR A 187 -3.29 -2.32 15.20
N PRO A 188 -3.82 -2.72 14.03
CA PRO A 188 -3.59 -2.02 12.77
C PRO A 188 -3.96 -0.53 12.82
N ALA A 189 -3.02 0.35 12.48
CA ALA A 189 -3.21 1.79 12.47
C ALA A 189 -4.01 2.29 11.25
N ASN A 190 -4.02 1.51 10.16
CA ASN A 190 -4.66 1.83 8.89
C ASN A 190 -5.23 0.58 8.19
N ARG A 191 -5.98 0.77 7.10
CA ARG A 191 -6.66 -0.31 6.39
C ARG A 191 -5.68 -1.18 5.60
N ALA A 192 -4.65 -0.61 5.00
CA ALA A 192 -3.63 -1.34 4.26
C ALA A 192 -2.89 -2.37 5.14
N THR A 193 -2.55 -1.99 6.36
CA THR A 193 -1.96 -2.89 7.36
C THR A 193 -2.97 -3.95 7.81
N ALA A 194 -4.23 -3.59 8.07
CA ALA A 194 -5.27 -4.58 8.39
C ALA A 194 -5.45 -5.60 7.25
N ASN A 195 -5.53 -5.13 6.00
CA ASN A 195 -5.59 -5.96 4.80
C ASN A 195 -4.40 -6.92 4.67
N LEU A 196 -3.18 -6.47 4.97
CA LEU A 196 -1.98 -7.31 4.96
C LEU A 196 -2.07 -8.46 5.98
N TYR A 197 -2.61 -8.22 7.18
CA TYR A 197 -2.85 -9.31 8.14
C TYR A 197 -4.04 -10.21 7.76
N ILE A 198 -5.04 -9.72 7.03
CA ILE A 198 -6.11 -10.59 6.50
C ILE A 198 -5.57 -11.48 5.36
N TYR A 199 -4.61 -10.99 4.56
CA TYR A 199 -3.93 -11.76 3.49
C TYR A 199 -2.85 -12.72 4.03
N THR A 200 -2.11 -12.29 5.06
CA THR A 200 -1.01 -13.03 5.69
C THR A 200 -1.06 -12.77 7.20
N PRO A 201 -1.71 -13.64 8.00
CA PRO A 201 -2.00 -13.40 9.42
C PRO A 201 -0.80 -13.60 10.35
N TYR A 202 0.42 -13.29 9.89
CA TYR A 202 1.68 -13.57 10.57
C TYR A 202 2.56 -12.32 10.61
N VAL A 203 3.17 -12.02 11.75
CA VAL A 203 4.22 -11.00 11.84
C VAL A 203 5.47 -11.47 11.10
N GLY A 204 5.89 -12.72 11.33
CA GLY A 204 7.14 -13.30 10.82
C GLY A 204 8.37 -12.88 11.64
N TYR A 205 9.49 -13.54 11.36
CA TYR A 205 10.74 -13.48 12.14
C TYR A 205 11.16 -12.03 12.48
N SER A 206 10.94 -11.63 13.73
CA SER A 206 11.21 -10.29 14.27
C SER A 206 11.68 -10.44 15.74
N PRO A 207 12.97 -10.80 15.97
CA PRO A 207 13.49 -11.08 17.31
C PRO A 207 13.43 -9.89 18.28
N GLU A 208 13.46 -8.66 17.78
CA GLU A 208 13.30 -7.42 18.54
C GLU A 208 11.87 -7.25 19.08
N LEU A 209 10.88 -7.91 18.45
CA LEU A 209 9.51 -8.04 18.92
C LEU A 209 9.27 -9.34 19.72
N GLY A 210 10.32 -10.15 19.93
CA GLY A 210 10.23 -11.49 20.51
C GLY A 210 9.66 -12.57 19.57
N VAL A 211 9.36 -12.24 18.31
CA VAL A 211 8.73 -13.17 17.35
C VAL A 211 9.80 -14.02 16.67
N LEU A 212 9.99 -15.25 17.16
CA LEU A 212 11.01 -16.19 16.66
C LEU A 212 10.46 -17.20 15.62
N ALA A 213 9.38 -16.85 14.93
CA ALA A 213 8.76 -17.70 13.91
C ALA A 213 9.69 -17.91 12.70
N PRO A 214 9.85 -19.14 12.15
CA PRO A 214 10.87 -19.45 11.14
C PRO A 214 10.48 -19.05 9.70
N TYR A 215 9.62 -18.05 9.53
CA TYR A 215 9.07 -17.62 8.24
C TYR A 215 8.95 -16.09 8.17
N GLY A 216 8.93 -15.57 6.94
CA GLY A 216 9.04 -14.13 6.69
C GLY A 216 7.81 -13.30 7.08
N GLY A 217 6.59 -13.84 6.94
CA GLY A 217 5.35 -13.14 7.31
C GLY A 217 5.23 -11.74 6.70
N ASN A 218 4.63 -10.81 7.46
CA ASN A 218 4.57 -9.40 7.09
C ASN A 218 5.90 -8.65 7.25
N ARG A 219 6.84 -9.12 8.08
CA ARG A 219 8.20 -8.58 8.14
C ARG A 219 8.92 -8.67 6.79
N LEU A 220 8.78 -9.80 6.09
CA LEU A 220 9.34 -9.97 4.75
C LEU A 220 8.67 -9.06 3.71
N PHE A 221 7.33 -8.88 3.77
CA PHE A 221 6.65 -7.88 2.93
C PHE A 221 7.26 -6.48 3.15
N TRP A 222 7.40 -6.09 4.42
CA TRP A 222 7.97 -4.81 4.82
C TRP A 222 9.42 -4.64 4.35
N GLN A 223 10.27 -5.67 4.47
CA GLN A 223 11.67 -5.65 4.01
C GLN A 223 11.76 -5.45 2.49
N ILE A 224 10.95 -6.18 1.72
CA ILE A 224 10.90 -6.07 0.25
C ILE A 224 10.40 -4.66 -0.15
N TRP A 225 9.33 -4.16 0.48
CA TRP A 225 8.82 -2.81 0.26
C TRP A 225 9.88 -1.74 0.56
N HIS A 226 10.64 -1.89 1.65
CA HIS A 226 11.66 -0.93 2.05
C HIS A 226 12.94 -1.00 1.22
N ARG A 227 13.30 -2.17 0.65
CA ARG A 227 14.39 -2.30 -0.31
C ARG A 227 14.07 -1.58 -1.64
N TYR A 228 12.89 -1.80 -2.20
CA TYR A 228 12.57 -1.40 -3.58
C TYR A 228 11.67 -0.16 -3.73
N PHE A 229 10.82 0.18 -2.75
CA PHE A 229 9.62 1.00 -3.03
C PHE A 229 9.28 2.12 -2.03
N SER A 230 9.78 2.07 -0.79
CA SER A 230 9.47 3.04 0.28
C SER A 230 10.02 4.46 0.01
N HIS A 231 9.30 5.48 0.48
CA HIS A 231 9.71 6.89 0.43
C HIS A 231 10.65 7.31 1.56
N GLN A 232 10.87 6.48 2.58
CA GLN A 232 11.83 6.73 3.67
C GLN A 232 13.28 6.53 3.21
N LYS A 233 13.70 7.19 2.12
CA LYS A 233 14.90 6.82 1.34
C LYS A 233 16.23 6.95 2.08
N PHE A 234 16.29 7.87 3.04
CA PHE A 234 17.46 8.18 3.85
C PHE A 234 17.56 7.26 5.07
N LEU A 235 18.77 7.14 5.62
CA LEU A 235 19.08 6.24 6.74
C LEU A 235 19.56 7.00 7.97
N ASP A 236 19.55 6.31 9.11
CA ASP A 236 20.01 6.85 10.39
C ASP A 236 21.46 7.37 10.31
N GLY A 237 21.70 8.51 10.95
CA GLY A 237 22.97 9.25 10.92
C GLY A 237 23.14 10.17 9.71
N GLN A 238 22.36 10.00 8.63
CA GLN A 238 22.38 10.93 7.50
C GLN A 238 21.74 12.28 7.86
N VAL A 239 22.29 13.36 7.31
CA VAL A 239 21.73 14.71 7.40
C VAL A 239 21.17 15.15 6.06
N ILE A 240 20.00 15.79 6.08
CA ILE A 240 19.23 16.13 4.87
C ILE A 240 18.72 17.57 4.88
N THR A 241 18.40 18.11 3.72
CA THR A 241 17.94 19.50 3.52
C THR A 241 16.89 19.65 2.41
N ASP A 242 16.00 20.63 2.56
CA ASP A 242 15.08 21.12 1.52
C ASP A 242 15.65 22.34 0.76
N GLY A 243 16.90 22.74 1.07
CA GLY A 243 17.55 23.96 0.58
C GLY A 243 17.51 25.15 1.55
N ALA A 244 16.65 25.14 2.57
CA ALA A 244 16.49 26.22 3.56
C ALA A 244 16.69 25.75 5.02
N ASN A 245 16.34 24.50 5.30
CA ASN A 245 16.31 23.84 6.60
C ASN A 245 17.21 22.60 6.59
N TYR A 246 17.57 22.10 7.77
CA TYR A 246 18.39 20.90 7.93
C TYR A 246 17.74 19.95 8.95
N TRP A 247 17.84 18.64 8.71
CA TRP A 247 17.40 17.59 9.63
C TRP A 247 18.47 16.50 9.75
N LEU A 248 18.56 15.88 10.93
CA LEU A 248 19.23 14.59 11.15
C LEU A 248 18.20 13.48 11.07
N ILE A 249 18.45 12.42 10.30
CA ILE A 249 17.66 11.18 10.34
C ILE A 249 18.20 10.31 11.49
N GLN A 250 17.31 9.89 12.39
CA GLN A 250 17.66 9.07 13.55
C GLN A 250 16.43 8.35 14.11
N ASN A 251 16.56 7.05 14.42
CA ASN A 251 15.50 6.17 14.90
C ASN A 251 14.24 6.24 14.02
N ASN A 252 14.43 6.31 12.70
CA ASN A 252 13.39 6.52 11.68
C ASN A 252 12.58 7.84 11.80
N GLN A 253 13.11 8.86 12.49
CA GLN A 253 12.51 10.20 12.60
C GLN A 253 13.40 11.25 11.93
N LYS A 254 12.79 12.34 11.43
CA LYS A 254 13.52 13.55 11.03
C LYS A 254 13.62 14.53 12.19
N ARG A 255 14.83 14.80 12.67
CA ARG A 255 15.12 15.72 13.78
C ARG A 255 15.63 17.04 13.23
N LYS A 256 14.78 18.07 13.18
CA LYS A 256 15.16 19.39 12.62
C LYS A 256 16.25 20.05 13.47
N PHE A 257 17.30 20.59 12.86
CA PHE A 257 18.28 21.43 13.56
C PHE A 257 17.67 22.78 13.91
N ALA A 258 17.90 23.25 15.15
CA ALA A 258 17.33 24.52 15.62
C ALA A 258 17.83 25.76 14.85
N SER A 259 19.05 25.69 14.27
CA SER A 259 19.56 26.70 13.33
C SER A 259 20.60 26.09 12.37
N ARG A 260 20.99 26.84 11.32
CA ARG A 260 22.04 26.42 10.38
C ARG A 260 23.43 26.41 11.03
N GLU A 261 23.67 27.30 11.98
CA GLU A 261 24.92 27.41 12.75
C GLU A 261 25.11 26.20 13.65
N LEU A 262 24.01 25.66 14.20
CA LEU A 262 24.03 24.43 14.98
C LEU A 262 24.31 23.20 14.12
N PHE A 263 23.75 23.14 12.91
CA PHE A 263 24.11 22.11 11.91
C PHE A 263 25.61 22.21 11.55
N LEU A 264 26.10 23.42 11.25
CA LEU A 264 27.50 23.68 10.90
C LEU A 264 28.50 23.50 12.06
N ALA A 265 28.03 23.26 13.29
CA ALA A 265 28.89 22.96 14.42
C ALA A 265 29.42 21.50 14.42
N ASP A 266 28.70 20.58 13.76
CA ASP A 266 29.02 19.15 13.69
C ASP A 266 29.18 18.61 12.26
N TYR A 267 28.65 19.31 11.25
CA TYR A 267 28.57 18.87 9.85
C TYR A 267 29.01 19.96 8.87
N ALA A 268 29.61 19.59 7.74
CA ALA A 268 29.84 20.50 6.62
C ALA A 268 28.54 20.72 5.81
N GLN A 269 28.44 21.84 5.07
CA GLN A 269 27.30 22.03 4.16
C GLN A 269 27.22 20.94 3.07
N ALA A 270 28.36 20.40 2.65
CA ALA A 270 28.43 19.26 1.73
C ALA A 270 28.01 17.92 2.37
N ASP A 271 27.76 17.86 3.69
CA ASP A 271 27.26 16.65 4.35
C ASP A 271 25.74 16.48 4.16
N ALA A 272 24.99 17.57 3.98
CA ALA A 272 23.55 17.51 3.73
C ALA A 272 23.21 16.91 2.35
N ILE A 273 22.25 15.99 2.33
CA ILE A 273 21.66 15.42 1.11
C ILE A 273 20.34 16.15 0.80
N PHE A 274 20.07 16.49 -0.45
CA PHE A 274 18.80 17.12 -0.81
C PHE A 274 17.63 16.12 -0.71
N ALA A 275 16.54 16.52 -0.06
CA ALA A 275 15.34 15.71 0.12
C ALA A 275 14.12 16.42 -0.48
N SER A 276 13.32 15.70 -1.28
CA SER A 276 12.05 16.23 -1.78
C SER A 276 11.01 16.34 -0.66
N ALA A 277 9.97 17.16 -0.86
CA ALA A 277 8.87 17.27 0.09
C ALA A 277 8.20 15.92 0.41
N ALA A 278 8.12 15.00 -0.56
CA ALA A 278 7.59 13.65 -0.35
C ALA A 278 8.53 12.77 0.49
N ASP A 279 9.84 12.89 0.27
CA ASP A 279 10.84 12.13 1.05
C ASP A 279 10.94 12.66 2.49
N LEU A 280 10.74 13.96 2.70
CA LEU A 280 10.61 14.59 4.03
C LEU A 280 9.28 14.25 4.72
N ALA A 281 8.19 14.09 3.97
CA ALA A 281 6.90 13.68 4.53
C ALA A 281 6.91 12.23 5.06
N ALA A 282 7.73 11.35 4.45
CA ALA A 282 7.83 9.94 4.82
C ALA A 282 8.43 9.69 6.23
N PHE A 283 9.15 10.65 6.81
CA PHE A 283 9.70 10.54 8.17
C PHE A 283 8.85 11.34 9.17
N PRO A 284 8.36 10.74 10.27
CA PRO A 284 7.77 11.48 11.38
C PRO A 284 8.72 12.53 11.95
N ASP A 285 8.18 13.67 12.38
CA ASP A 285 8.96 14.71 13.06
C ASP A 285 9.39 14.24 14.46
N GLY A 286 10.70 14.19 14.68
CA GLY A 286 11.31 13.91 15.98
C GLY A 286 11.67 15.18 16.74
N ILE A 287 11.98 15.04 18.03
CA ILE A 287 12.47 16.16 18.85
C ILE A 287 13.73 16.76 18.19
N GLY A 288 13.74 18.07 17.98
CA GLY A 288 14.80 18.76 17.25
C GLY A 288 16.21 18.54 17.81
N VAL A 289 17.21 18.86 17.00
CA VAL A 289 18.61 18.96 17.44
C VAL A 289 18.80 20.38 17.99
N TYR A 290 19.10 20.48 19.29
CA TYR A 290 19.29 21.75 20.02
C TYR A 290 20.71 21.95 20.54
N PHE A 291 21.55 20.90 20.48
CA PHE A 291 22.89 20.86 21.05
C PHE A 291 23.84 20.22 20.05
N LYS A 292 25.06 20.75 19.98
CA LYS A 292 26.14 20.14 19.18
C LYS A 292 26.69 18.89 19.89
N ASN A 293 27.51 18.13 19.20
CA ASN A 293 28.25 17.03 19.81
C ASN A 293 29.28 17.56 20.82
N ASN A 294 29.47 16.84 21.93
CA ASN A 294 30.19 17.34 23.11
C ASN A 294 29.60 18.64 23.68
N SER A 295 28.29 18.66 23.94
CA SER A 295 27.64 19.69 24.74
C SER A 295 27.45 19.22 26.19
N LEU A 296 27.78 20.07 27.16
CA LEU A 296 27.35 19.88 28.55
C LEU A 296 25.97 20.51 28.75
N VAL A 297 25.06 19.80 29.41
CA VAL A 297 23.69 20.25 29.72
C VAL A 297 23.28 19.78 31.12
N ARG A 298 22.37 20.51 31.77
CA ARG A 298 21.80 20.15 33.08
C ARG A 298 20.33 19.78 32.93
N SER A 299 19.92 18.63 33.44
CA SER A 299 18.50 18.25 33.51
C SER A 299 17.74 19.24 34.40
N SER A 300 16.70 19.88 33.87
CA SER A 300 15.82 20.78 34.65
C SER A 300 14.93 20.03 35.65
N ALA A 301 14.81 18.70 35.53
CA ALA A 301 13.94 17.87 36.38
C ALA A 301 14.71 17.20 37.54
N SER A 302 15.99 16.88 37.34
CA SER A 302 16.82 16.16 38.33
C SER A 302 18.06 16.92 38.79
N GLY A 303 18.41 18.03 38.13
CA GLY A 303 19.66 18.75 38.38
C GLY A 303 20.92 18.04 37.84
N GLN A 304 20.82 16.81 37.36
CA GLN A 304 21.92 16.00 36.84
C GLN A 304 22.59 16.66 35.63
N ILE A 305 23.92 16.78 35.66
CA ILE A 305 24.72 17.21 34.51
C ILE A 305 24.97 16.01 33.59
N PHE A 306 24.81 16.20 32.27
CA PHE A 306 25.16 15.23 31.25
C PHE A 306 26.13 15.83 30.24
N LEU A 307 27.12 15.04 29.80
CA LEU A 307 27.79 15.25 28.52
C LEU A 307 26.96 14.57 27.42
N LEU A 308 26.58 15.33 26.40
CA LEU A 308 25.94 14.84 25.18
C LEU A 308 27.03 14.50 24.16
N GLU A 309 27.17 13.22 23.82
CA GLU A 309 28.25 12.70 22.98
C GLU A 309 27.74 11.55 22.11
N ASP A 310 27.87 11.66 20.77
CA ASP A 310 27.53 10.61 19.79
C ASP A 310 26.20 9.88 20.09
N ALA A 311 25.09 10.66 20.15
CA ALA A 311 23.73 10.23 20.48
C ALA A 311 23.51 9.63 21.89
N LYS A 312 24.44 9.87 22.82
CA LYS A 312 24.35 9.44 24.22
C LYS A 312 24.35 10.62 25.18
N LYS A 313 23.63 10.49 26.30
CA LYS A 313 23.76 11.36 27.47
C LYS A 313 24.52 10.62 28.56
N ARG A 314 25.66 11.17 28.97
CA ARG A 314 26.60 10.55 29.92
C ARG A 314 26.57 11.32 31.24
N PRO A 315 26.03 10.76 32.32
CA PRO A 315 25.87 11.48 33.58
C PRO A 315 27.22 11.71 34.25
N LEU A 316 27.47 12.93 34.72
CA LEU A 316 28.60 13.24 35.59
C LEU A 316 28.23 12.91 37.03
N VAL A 317 28.96 11.99 37.67
CA VAL A 317 28.66 11.52 39.04
C VAL A 317 29.04 12.57 40.08
N GLU A 318 30.11 13.32 39.83
CA GLU A 318 30.55 14.44 40.67
C GLU A 318 30.92 15.66 39.81
N ASP A 319 30.62 16.88 40.28
CA ASP A 319 30.99 18.13 39.57
C ASP A 319 32.51 18.24 39.33
N SER A 320 33.34 17.67 40.20
CA SER A 320 34.80 17.62 40.03
C SER A 320 35.26 16.83 38.79
N ALA A 321 34.44 15.91 38.28
CA ALA A 321 34.73 15.17 37.06
C ALA A 321 34.73 16.05 35.78
N LEU A 322 34.21 17.28 35.84
CA LEU A 322 34.32 18.28 34.76
C LEU A 322 35.78 18.52 34.33
N ALA A 323 36.75 18.46 35.26
CA ALA A 323 38.18 18.66 34.97
C ALA A 323 38.81 17.59 34.04
N LEU A 324 38.13 16.45 33.87
CA LEU A 324 38.54 15.37 32.97
C LEU A 324 38.15 15.61 31.51
N LEU A 325 37.26 16.56 31.24
CA LEU A 325 36.76 16.87 29.90
C LEU A 325 37.75 17.83 29.20
N SER A 326 38.60 17.29 28.34
CA SER A 326 39.70 18.01 27.68
C SER A 326 39.24 19.23 26.89
N ASP A 327 38.07 19.13 26.28
CA ASP A 327 37.59 20.10 25.28
C ASP A 327 36.96 21.34 25.96
N PHE A 328 36.89 21.37 27.30
CA PHE A 328 36.30 22.43 28.15
C PHE A 328 37.32 23.01 29.15
N ARG A 329 38.63 22.83 28.94
CA ARG A 329 39.67 23.00 29.99
C ARG A 329 39.94 24.42 30.51
N LEU A 330 39.17 25.42 30.10
CA LEU A 330 39.12 26.74 30.71
C LEU A 330 37.66 27.20 30.81
N ALA A 331 37.21 27.48 32.04
CA ALA A 331 35.95 28.15 32.37
C ALA A 331 34.65 27.59 31.73
N VAL A 332 34.17 26.47 32.27
CA VAL A 332 32.72 26.25 32.44
C VAL A 332 32.48 25.86 33.89
N ALA A 333 32.01 26.81 34.69
CA ALA A 333 31.52 26.55 36.04
C ALA A 333 30.20 25.75 35.97
N ALA A 334 29.93 24.92 36.98
CA ALA A 334 28.71 24.09 36.98
C ALA A 334 27.40 24.90 36.91
N GLY A 335 27.42 26.18 37.32
CA GLY A 335 26.29 27.12 37.20
C GLY A 335 26.11 27.75 35.81
N GLU A 336 27.10 27.65 34.92
CA GLU A 336 27.04 28.17 33.54
C GLU A 336 26.48 27.12 32.56
N ILE A 337 26.33 25.87 33.01
CA ILE A 337 25.77 24.77 32.21
C ILE A 337 24.25 24.96 32.06
N SER A 338 23.81 25.20 30.83
CA SER A 338 22.40 25.44 30.49
C SER A 338 21.48 24.32 30.98
N SER A 339 20.40 24.71 31.67
CA SER A 339 19.31 23.82 32.04
C SER A 339 18.43 23.50 30.84
N VAL A 340 18.09 22.22 30.66
CA VAL A 340 17.34 21.69 29.51
C VAL A 340 16.23 20.73 29.96
N SER A 341 15.17 20.64 29.17
CA SER A 341 14.03 19.76 29.48
C SER A 341 14.34 18.28 29.25
N GLU A 342 13.69 17.38 30.00
CA GLU A 342 13.79 15.93 29.74
C GLU A 342 13.31 15.55 28.33
N ASN A 343 12.40 16.31 27.74
CA ASN A 343 11.98 16.11 26.36
C ASN A 343 13.16 16.27 25.39
N GLN A 344 13.98 17.31 25.57
CA GLN A 344 15.21 17.52 24.78
C GLN A 344 16.31 16.50 25.10
N LEU A 345 16.28 15.88 26.29
CA LEU A 345 17.18 14.77 26.67
C LEU A 345 16.65 13.39 26.24
N SER A 346 15.41 13.28 25.75
CA SER A 346 14.80 12.00 25.39
C SER A 346 15.43 11.29 24.17
N PRO A 347 15.95 11.98 23.13
CA PRO A 347 16.61 11.31 22.00
C PRO A 347 18.00 10.75 22.31
N TYR A 348 18.56 11.07 23.48
CA TYR A 348 19.90 10.68 23.88
C TYR A 348 19.85 9.44 24.77
N SER A 349 20.36 8.32 24.26
CA SER A 349 20.45 7.06 25.02
C SER A 349 21.41 7.18 26.22
N LEU A 350 21.21 6.42 27.29
CA LEU A 350 22.07 6.52 28.47
C LEU A 350 23.46 5.92 28.15
N GLY A 351 24.51 6.73 28.30
CA GLY A 351 25.90 6.32 28.11
C GLY A 351 26.62 6.00 29.42
N SER A 352 27.91 5.67 29.32
CA SER A 352 28.79 5.43 30.47
C SER A 352 28.90 6.67 31.35
N ASN A 353 28.74 6.48 32.67
CA ASN A 353 28.98 7.50 33.69
C ASN A 353 30.38 8.12 33.56
N ILE A 354 30.49 9.38 33.94
CA ILE A 354 31.74 10.13 34.03
C ILE A 354 31.95 10.49 35.51
N SER A 355 33.00 9.94 36.14
CA SER A 355 33.38 10.25 37.52
C SER A 355 34.85 10.62 37.58
N ASN A 356 35.34 11.02 38.75
CA ASN A 356 36.76 11.29 38.98
C ASN A 356 37.69 10.09 38.67
N ALA A 357 37.16 8.87 38.53
CA ALA A 357 37.91 7.68 38.12
C ALA A 357 37.90 7.40 36.59
N SER A 358 37.16 8.17 35.79
CA SER A 358 37.03 7.95 34.35
C SER A 358 38.32 8.31 33.60
N VAL A 359 39.02 7.30 33.07
CA VAL A 359 40.25 7.52 32.29
C VAL A 359 39.92 7.94 30.85
N TYR A 360 40.26 9.18 30.52
CA TYR A 360 40.02 9.84 29.23
C TYR A 360 38.55 9.72 28.75
N PRO A 361 37.57 10.35 29.45
CA PRO A 361 36.15 10.19 29.13
C PRO A 361 35.77 10.63 27.70
N GLN A 362 36.37 11.70 27.15
CA GLN A 362 36.16 12.10 25.74
C GLN A 362 37.01 11.31 24.73
N GLY A 363 37.86 10.38 25.20
CA GLY A 363 38.81 9.62 24.41
C GLY A 363 40.09 10.37 24.07
N LYS A 364 41.25 9.73 24.27
CA LYS A 364 42.57 10.22 23.85
C LYS A 364 43.11 9.37 22.71
N LEU A 365 43.61 10.00 21.66
CA LEU A 365 44.30 9.31 20.57
C LEU A 365 45.78 9.16 20.90
N LEU A 366 46.29 7.95 20.72
CA LEU A 366 47.67 7.55 20.90
C LEU A 366 48.19 6.89 19.63
N LYS A 367 49.50 7.02 19.37
CA LYS A 367 50.21 6.36 18.27
C LYS A 367 51.34 5.52 18.86
N ASP A 368 51.36 4.23 18.56
CA ASP A 368 52.40 3.32 19.04
C ASP A 368 53.67 3.36 18.15
N GLU A 369 54.69 2.63 18.59
CA GLU A 369 56.00 2.49 17.94
C GLU A 369 55.93 1.86 16.53
N THR A 370 54.88 1.07 16.23
CA THR A 370 54.60 0.53 14.89
C THR A 370 53.91 1.54 13.98
N GLY A 371 53.42 2.63 14.57
CA GLY A 371 52.67 3.70 13.91
C GLY A 371 51.15 3.50 13.88
N LYS A 372 50.62 2.44 14.49
CA LYS A 372 49.18 2.19 14.60
C LYS A 372 48.53 3.19 15.57
N ILE A 373 47.30 3.60 15.25
CA ILE A 373 46.52 4.57 16.02
C ILE A 373 45.56 3.82 16.96
N TRP A 374 45.51 4.28 18.21
CA TRP A 374 44.66 3.74 19.27
C TRP A 374 43.85 4.86 19.92
N GLN A 375 42.57 4.62 20.19
CA GLN A 375 41.77 5.45 21.08
C GLN A 375 41.73 4.79 22.46
N VAL A 376 42.21 5.49 23.50
CA VAL A 376 41.94 5.11 24.90
C VAL A 376 40.77 5.93 25.40
N LYS A 377 39.68 5.28 25.76
CA LYS A 377 38.44 5.91 26.26
C LYS A 377 37.77 5.04 27.31
N ASP A 378 37.33 5.64 28.40
CA ASP A 378 36.75 4.96 29.57
C ASP A 378 37.63 3.77 30.02
N ASN A 379 38.94 4.01 30.13
CA ASN A 379 40.00 3.03 30.43
C ASN A 379 40.21 1.88 29.42
N LEU A 380 39.44 1.78 28.33
CA LEU A 380 39.63 0.78 27.28
C LEU A 380 40.46 1.34 26.12
N LYS A 381 41.46 0.59 25.65
CA LYS A 381 42.11 0.87 24.35
C LYS A 381 41.33 0.21 23.22
N ARG A 382 41.22 0.90 22.09
CA ARG A 382 40.54 0.44 20.87
C ARG A 382 41.39 0.81 19.67
N GLU A 383 41.57 -0.12 18.74
CA GLU A 383 42.26 0.15 17.48
C GLU A 383 41.43 1.14 16.63
N VAL A 384 42.11 2.06 15.94
CA VAL A 384 41.50 3.02 15.01
C VAL A 384 42.06 2.78 13.62
N ASP A 385 41.22 2.31 12.70
CA ASP A 385 41.58 2.14 11.29
C ASP A 385 42.02 3.51 10.68
N PRO A 386 43.05 3.55 9.82
CA PRO A 386 43.52 4.79 9.19
C PRO A 386 42.42 5.61 8.50
N ALA A 387 41.42 4.97 7.88
CA ALA A 387 40.30 5.67 7.24
C ALA A 387 39.39 6.33 8.28
N ILE A 388 39.16 5.70 9.44
CA ILE A 388 38.44 6.31 10.56
C ILE A 388 39.24 7.48 11.14
N TRP A 389 40.56 7.34 11.28
CA TRP A 389 41.41 8.43 11.75
C TRP A 389 41.35 9.64 10.81
N GLN A 390 41.46 9.42 9.49
CA GLN A 390 41.37 10.47 8.48
C GLN A 390 39.98 11.11 8.36
N ASN A 391 38.89 10.36 8.56
CA ASN A 391 37.53 10.87 8.42
C ASN A 391 36.99 11.54 9.71
N ARG A 392 37.15 10.89 10.86
CA ARG A 392 36.53 11.31 12.15
C ARG A 392 37.46 12.13 13.04
N PHE A 393 38.77 12.05 12.82
CA PHE A 393 39.78 12.49 13.77
C PHE A 393 40.96 13.27 13.14
N ASN A 394 40.85 13.69 11.87
CA ASN A 394 41.87 14.47 11.14
C ASN A 394 42.43 15.66 11.94
N ASN A 395 41.57 16.37 12.67
CA ASN A 395 41.92 17.55 13.47
C ASN A 395 42.46 17.19 14.89
N LYS A 396 42.58 15.90 15.26
CA LYS A 396 43.12 15.45 16.56
C LYS A 396 44.44 14.69 16.37
N ILE A 397 45.54 15.31 16.79
CA ILE A 397 46.89 14.72 16.78
C ILE A 397 46.96 13.56 17.78
N ALA A 398 47.41 12.38 17.33
CA ALA A 398 47.67 11.24 18.19
C ALA A 398 49.03 11.39 18.90
N ALA A 399 49.05 11.31 20.22
CA ALA A 399 50.28 11.43 21.01
C ALA A 399 51.10 10.12 20.98
N PRO A 400 52.44 10.16 20.93
CA PRO A 400 53.25 8.93 20.99
C PRO A 400 53.05 8.20 22.32
N VAL A 401 53.05 6.87 22.29
CA VAL A 401 52.96 6.00 23.47
C VAL A 401 53.86 4.77 23.31
N SER A 402 54.46 4.30 24.41
CA SER A 402 55.19 3.02 24.39
C SER A 402 54.23 1.83 24.36
N ALA A 403 54.69 0.68 23.86
CA ALA A 403 53.90 -0.56 23.93
C ALA A 403 53.51 -0.91 25.39
N ALA A 404 54.46 -0.77 26.33
CA ALA A 404 54.26 -1.08 27.75
C ALA A 404 53.30 -0.11 28.48
N ASP A 405 53.21 1.16 28.04
CA ASP A 405 52.20 2.09 28.54
C ASP A 405 50.82 1.77 27.97
N LEU A 406 50.76 1.35 26.70
CA LEU A 406 49.52 0.98 26.04
C LEU A 406 48.95 -0.36 26.58
N GLU A 407 49.78 -1.28 27.08
CA GLU A 407 49.34 -2.52 27.73
C GLU A 407 48.65 -2.33 29.09
N LYS A 408 48.79 -1.15 29.72
CA LYS A 408 48.07 -0.80 30.96
C LYS A 408 46.55 -0.66 30.75
N TYR A 409 46.09 -0.54 29.50
CA TYR A 409 44.68 -0.43 29.13
C TYR A 409 44.17 -1.75 28.53
N PRO A 410 43.09 -2.34 29.08
CA PRO A 410 42.44 -3.50 28.48
C PRO A 410 41.95 -3.19 27.05
N THR A 411 42.14 -4.15 26.14
CA THR A 411 41.68 -4.04 24.74
C THR A 411 40.17 -4.24 24.65
N GLY A 412 39.45 -3.22 24.16
CA GLY A 412 38.07 -3.33 23.72
C GLY A 412 37.98 -3.51 22.19
N SER A 413 36.77 -3.75 21.69
CA SER A 413 36.49 -3.82 20.24
C SER A 413 37.01 -2.57 19.50
N PRO A 414 37.49 -2.69 18.25
CA PRO A 414 37.93 -1.55 17.44
C PRO A 414 36.92 -0.40 17.39
N VAL A 415 37.40 0.81 17.11
CA VAL A 415 36.51 1.93 16.78
C VAL A 415 35.88 1.64 15.43
N LEU A 416 34.56 1.72 15.36
CA LEU A 416 33.76 1.53 14.15
C LEU A 416 33.47 2.89 13.46
N LEU A 417 33.00 2.82 12.21
CA LEU A 417 32.46 3.97 11.49
C LEU A 417 31.22 4.52 12.19
N LYS A 418 30.91 5.80 11.95
CA LYS A 418 29.65 6.40 12.38
C LYS A 418 28.53 6.07 11.39
N ASP A 419 27.30 6.11 11.89
CA ASP A 419 26.10 6.13 11.06
C ASP A 419 26.07 7.36 10.14
N GLY A 420 25.44 7.23 8.98
CA GLY A 420 25.43 8.21 7.90
C GLY A 420 26.66 8.19 6.99
N VAL A 421 27.75 7.50 7.37
CA VAL A 421 28.98 7.45 6.56
C VAL A 421 28.79 6.56 5.32
N PHE A 422 29.00 7.13 4.15
CA PHE A 422 29.20 6.37 2.91
C PHE A 422 30.60 5.76 2.86
N ALA A 423 30.70 4.49 2.49
CA ALA A 423 31.96 3.76 2.38
C ALA A 423 32.04 2.95 1.07
N ALA A 424 33.25 2.69 0.60
CA ALA A 424 33.52 1.97 -0.64
C ALA A 424 34.60 0.89 -0.44
N VAL A 425 34.33 -0.32 -0.96
CA VAL A 425 35.25 -1.47 -0.96
C VAL A 425 35.11 -2.22 -2.28
N ASN A 426 36.20 -2.40 -3.03
CA ASN A 426 36.23 -3.13 -4.31
C ASN A 426 35.08 -2.70 -5.26
N ASP A 427 34.96 -1.39 -5.46
CA ASP A 427 33.94 -0.69 -6.26
C ASP A 427 32.47 -0.95 -5.87
N LYS A 428 32.22 -1.59 -4.71
CA LYS A 428 30.91 -1.71 -4.07
C LYS A 428 30.74 -0.62 -3.02
N TYR A 429 29.55 -0.04 -2.99
CA TYR A 429 29.22 1.08 -2.13
C TYR A 429 28.26 0.69 -1.01
N TYR A 430 28.48 1.29 0.15
CA TYR A 430 27.76 1.03 1.38
C TYR A 430 27.46 2.35 2.08
N VAL A 431 26.43 2.34 2.92
CA VAL A 431 26.18 3.36 3.93
C VAL A 431 26.07 2.66 5.28
N ILE A 432 26.74 3.21 6.29
CA ILE A 432 26.61 2.72 7.67
C ILE A 432 25.36 3.36 8.29
N SER A 433 24.51 2.54 8.90
CA SER A 433 23.25 2.97 9.49
C SER A 433 22.96 2.11 10.71
N ASN A 434 22.78 2.72 11.89
CA ASN A 434 22.55 2.00 13.14
C ASN A 434 23.63 0.93 13.43
N GLY A 435 24.88 1.21 13.07
CA GLY A 435 26.00 0.27 13.14
C GLY A 435 26.01 -0.84 12.08
N GLU A 436 24.94 -1.02 11.29
CA GLU A 436 24.88 -2.01 10.21
C GLU A 436 25.53 -1.48 8.92
N ARG A 437 26.07 -2.39 8.10
CA ARG A 437 26.48 -2.12 6.72
C ARG A 437 25.30 -2.32 5.77
N VAL A 438 24.72 -1.23 5.27
CA VAL A 438 23.68 -1.28 4.22
C VAL A 438 24.35 -1.13 2.86
N ARG A 439 24.23 -2.14 2.00
CA ARG A 439 24.78 -2.09 0.63
C ARG A 439 23.83 -1.31 -0.29
N ILE A 440 24.41 -0.51 -1.17
CA ILE A 440 23.69 0.14 -2.28
C ILE A 440 23.99 -0.71 -3.53
N GLU A 441 22.97 -1.34 -4.12
CA GLU A 441 23.16 -2.32 -5.20
C GLU A 441 23.43 -1.64 -6.56
N ASP A 442 22.60 -0.66 -6.94
CA ASP A 442 22.75 0.11 -8.18
C ASP A 442 23.40 1.49 -7.95
N LEU A 443 24.36 1.83 -8.79
CA LEU A 443 25.04 3.13 -8.78
C LEU A 443 24.15 4.27 -9.30
N GLY A 444 23.16 3.96 -10.15
CA GLY A 444 22.13 4.90 -10.59
C GLY A 444 21.20 5.33 -9.46
N ILE A 445 20.92 4.49 -8.47
CA ILE A 445 20.28 4.90 -7.20
C ILE A 445 21.18 5.85 -6.45
N PHE A 446 22.47 5.52 -6.31
CA PHE A 446 23.42 6.35 -5.56
C PHE A 446 23.43 7.79 -6.10
N ASP A 447 23.61 7.95 -7.42
CA ASP A 447 23.70 9.27 -8.04
C ASP A 447 22.37 10.04 -7.97
N ARG A 448 21.21 9.38 -8.10
CA ARG A 448 19.89 10.02 -8.09
C ARG A 448 19.38 10.36 -6.69
N LEU A 449 19.80 9.65 -5.64
CA LEU A 449 19.28 9.83 -4.27
C LEU A 449 20.26 10.51 -3.31
N PHE A 450 21.56 10.28 -3.49
CA PHE A 450 22.60 10.83 -2.62
C PHE A 450 23.49 11.85 -3.36
N GLY A 451 23.59 11.75 -4.68
CA GLY A 451 24.38 12.64 -5.53
C GLY A 451 25.76 12.07 -5.85
N ALA A 452 26.27 12.37 -7.04
CA ALA A 452 27.58 11.89 -7.51
C ALA A 452 28.73 12.27 -6.57
N ASP A 453 28.68 13.47 -5.95
CA ASP A 453 29.69 13.92 -4.99
C ASP A 453 29.78 13.00 -3.77
N LYS A 454 28.66 12.45 -3.29
CA LYS A 454 28.65 11.48 -2.18
C LYS A 454 29.30 10.15 -2.57
N LYS A 455 29.24 9.79 -3.85
CA LYS A 455 29.86 8.57 -4.40
C LYS A 455 31.37 8.77 -4.54
N ILE A 456 31.77 9.90 -5.11
CA ILE A 456 33.18 10.29 -5.28
C ILE A 456 33.91 10.41 -3.94
N ASN A 457 33.24 10.98 -2.93
CA ASN A 457 33.79 11.17 -1.58
C ASN A 457 33.46 10.01 -0.60
N ALA A 458 32.95 8.88 -1.07
CA ALA A 458 32.70 7.71 -0.22
C ALA A 458 34.03 7.18 0.36
N LEU A 459 34.04 6.92 1.67
CA LEU A 459 35.27 6.55 2.39
C LEU A 459 35.79 5.18 1.93
N LYS A 460 36.97 5.16 1.32
CA LYS A 460 37.62 3.91 0.90
C LYS A 460 38.15 3.19 2.14
N ILE A 461 37.63 1.99 2.42
CA ILE A 461 37.95 1.22 3.64
C ILE A 461 38.46 -0.19 3.30
N THR A 462 39.00 -0.86 4.31
CA THR A 462 39.36 -2.29 4.20
C THR A 462 38.11 -3.17 4.29
N ALA A 463 38.16 -4.36 3.67
CA ALA A 463 37.11 -5.37 3.85
C ALA A 463 36.97 -5.80 5.32
N ALA A 464 38.07 -5.80 6.09
CA ALA A 464 38.05 -6.13 7.52
C ALA A 464 37.28 -5.08 8.35
N LEU A 465 37.44 -3.79 8.06
CA LEU A 465 36.63 -2.75 8.70
C LEU A 465 35.15 -2.85 8.29
N LEU A 466 34.87 -3.11 7.02
CA LEU A 466 33.49 -3.31 6.56
C LEU A 466 32.83 -4.51 7.27
N GLU A 467 33.52 -5.64 7.38
CA GLU A 467 33.00 -6.85 8.03
C GLU A 467 32.81 -6.71 9.55
N ALA A 468 33.43 -5.71 10.19
CA ALA A 468 33.20 -5.40 11.60
C ALA A 468 31.82 -4.78 11.88
N HIS A 469 31.11 -4.34 10.83
CA HIS A 469 29.70 -3.92 10.88
C HIS A 469 28.78 -5.08 10.45
N PRO A 470 27.74 -5.48 11.22
CA PRO A 470 26.80 -6.52 10.80
C PRO A 470 26.03 -6.14 9.52
N PRO A 471 25.65 -7.10 8.66
CA PRO A 471 24.93 -6.82 7.42
C PRO A 471 23.50 -6.33 7.67
N GLY A 472 23.16 -5.18 7.09
CA GLY A 472 21.80 -4.62 7.10
C GLY A 472 21.01 -4.91 5.82
N ASN A 473 19.79 -4.38 5.73
CA ASN A 473 18.93 -4.52 4.55
C ASN A 473 19.40 -3.62 3.40
N ASN A 474 19.67 -4.20 2.21
CA ASN A 474 20.21 -3.46 1.07
C ASN A 474 19.22 -2.42 0.49
N ILE A 475 19.77 -1.35 -0.09
CA ILE A 475 19.06 -0.29 -0.81
C ILE A 475 19.01 -0.61 -2.31
N ASP A 476 17.81 -0.58 -2.88
CA ASP A 476 17.58 -1.00 -4.27
C ASP A 476 16.36 -0.35 -4.94
N TYR A 477 16.05 0.92 -4.63
CA TYR A 477 14.84 1.59 -5.09
C TYR A 477 14.61 1.52 -6.61
N ALA A 478 13.39 1.14 -7.01
CA ALA A 478 12.93 1.16 -8.39
C ALA A 478 12.84 2.60 -8.93
N ASP A 479 13.06 2.78 -10.24
CA ASP A 479 12.98 4.11 -10.85
C ASP A 479 11.54 4.49 -11.23
N ASN A 480 10.88 5.26 -10.36
CA ASN A 480 9.56 5.83 -10.61
C ASN A 480 9.58 7.14 -11.43
N THR A 481 10.77 7.65 -11.78
CA THR A 481 10.92 8.80 -12.70
C THR A 481 10.74 8.38 -14.15
N ILE A 482 11.10 7.12 -14.49
CA ILE A 482 10.72 6.48 -15.75
C ILE A 482 9.22 6.58 -15.91
N LYS A 483 8.79 7.29 -16.95
CA LYS A 483 7.42 7.26 -17.44
C LYS A 483 7.35 6.27 -18.59
N ASP A 484 6.15 5.81 -18.89
CA ASP A 484 5.87 5.32 -20.22
C ASP A 484 6.33 6.38 -21.20
N ALA A 485 6.89 5.96 -22.34
CA ALA A 485 7.10 6.91 -23.42
C ALA A 485 5.79 7.66 -23.62
N MET A 486 5.83 9.00 -23.66
CA MET A 486 4.67 9.75 -24.14
C MET A 486 4.24 9.07 -25.43
N VAL A 487 2.93 8.88 -25.61
CA VAL A 487 2.41 8.46 -26.91
C VAL A 487 2.66 9.63 -27.86
N ASN A 488 3.89 9.70 -28.37
CA ASN A 488 4.20 10.24 -29.67
C ASN A 488 3.19 9.57 -30.58
N THR A 489 2.17 10.34 -30.97
CA THR A 489 1.26 9.98 -32.05
C THR A 489 2.12 9.36 -33.15
N PRO A 490 1.90 8.09 -33.54
CA PRO A 490 2.75 7.41 -34.52
C PRO A 490 2.97 8.36 -35.70
N ALA A 491 4.24 8.62 -36.04
CA ALA A 491 4.62 9.72 -36.93
C ALA A 491 3.77 9.65 -38.20
N ALA A 492 2.90 10.67 -38.37
CA ALA A 492 1.55 10.46 -38.90
C ALA A 492 1.48 9.50 -40.08
N GLU A 493 0.79 8.36 -39.90
CA GLU A 493 0.33 7.56 -41.04
C GLU A 493 -0.40 8.51 -42.01
N PRO A 494 -0.11 8.45 -43.32
CA PRO A 494 -0.53 9.47 -44.27
C PRO A 494 -2.05 9.65 -44.20
N ALA A 495 -2.46 10.83 -43.74
CA ALA A 495 -3.76 11.04 -43.12
C ALA A 495 -4.90 10.51 -44.00
N THR A 496 -5.57 9.45 -43.53
CA THR A 496 -6.75 8.93 -44.20
C THR A 496 -7.82 10.02 -44.23
N ASN A 497 -8.57 10.10 -45.34
CA ASN A 497 -9.63 11.10 -45.50
C ASN A 497 -10.61 11.10 -44.31
N TYR A 498 -10.85 9.92 -43.73
CA TYR A 498 -11.63 9.72 -42.52
C TYR A 498 -10.78 8.90 -41.52
N GLY A 499 -10.27 9.57 -40.49
CA GLY A 499 -9.53 8.98 -39.37
C GLY A 499 -10.13 9.45 -38.05
N ALA A 500 -10.16 8.59 -37.03
CA ALA A 500 -10.78 8.92 -35.75
C ALA A 500 -10.05 8.28 -34.56
N SER A 501 -9.88 9.05 -33.48
CA SER A 501 -9.32 8.57 -32.21
C SER A 501 -10.36 8.65 -31.10
N PHE A 502 -10.54 7.58 -30.32
CA PHE A 502 -11.40 7.61 -29.12
C PHE A 502 -10.95 8.69 -28.14
N ASN A 503 -11.90 9.40 -27.53
CA ASN A 503 -11.65 10.44 -26.54
C ASN A 503 -12.15 10.05 -25.13
N SER A 504 -13.44 9.73 -24.99
CA SER A 504 -14.03 9.46 -23.66
C SER A 504 -15.30 8.62 -23.72
N LEU A 505 -15.61 7.96 -22.60
CA LEU A 505 -16.87 7.25 -22.30
C LEU A 505 -17.33 7.75 -20.93
N SER A 506 -18.60 8.13 -20.80
CA SER A 506 -19.16 8.68 -19.56
C SER A 506 -20.63 8.30 -19.36
N PRO A 507 -21.05 7.89 -18.16
CA PRO A 507 -20.21 7.49 -17.02
C PRO A 507 -19.39 6.24 -17.33
N GLU A 508 -18.24 6.07 -16.66
CA GLU A 508 -17.48 4.81 -16.73
C GLU A 508 -18.25 3.68 -16.01
N GLY A 509 -18.38 2.53 -16.67
CA GLY A 509 -19.53 1.65 -16.49
C GLY A 509 -19.42 0.60 -15.39
N VAL A 510 -20.07 0.86 -14.25
CA VAL A 510 -20.63 -0.20 -13.39
C VAL A 510 -22.15 -0.24 -13.58
N MET A 511 -22.70 -1.42 -13.84
CA MET A 511 -24.13 -1.68 -14.05
C MET A 511 -24.59 -2.90 -13.26
N MET A 512 -25.89 -3.03 -13.01
CA MET A 512 -26.54 -4.23 -12.48
C MET A 512 -27.11 -5.08 -13.63
N THR A 513 -27.20 -6.41 -13.48
CA THR A 513 -27.82 -7.28 -14.52
C THR A 513 -29.22 -6.81 -14.92
N GLY A 514 -29.44 -6.55 -16.22
CA GLY A 514 -30.69 -6.02 -16.75
C GLY A 514 -30.87 -4.50 -16.67
N GLU A 515 -30.03 -3.75 -15.94
CA GLU A 515 -30.15 -2.30 -15.80
C GLU A 515 -29.93 -1.57 -17.14
N THR A 516 -30.71 -0.52 -17.43
CA THR A 516 -30.48 0.39 -18.56
C THR A 516 -29.85 1.69 -18.10
N LYS A 517 -28.70 2.06 -18.67
CA LYS A 517 -28.07 3.38 -18.48
C LYS A 517 -28.01 4.15 -19.80
N GLU A 518 -28.04 5.47 -19.68
CA GLU A 518 -27.69 6.38 -20.78
C GLU A 518 -26.17 6.62 -20.70
N LEU A 519 -25.49 6.50 -21.83
CA LEU A 519 -24.05 6.64 -21.96
C LEU A 519 -23.72 7.66 -23.06
N THR A 520 -22.64 8.40 -22.84
CA THR A 520 -22.03 9.32 -23.81
C THR A 520 -20.66 8.79 -24.20
N VAL A 521 -20.42 8.62 -25.50
CA VAL A 521 -19.10 8.29 -26.07
C VAL A 521 -18.64 9.43 -26.94
N LYS A 522 -17.37 9.81 -26.87
CA LYS A 522 -16.76 10.82 -27.74
C LYS A 522 -15.59 10.27 -28.53
N PHE A 523 -15.53 10.62 -29.80
CA PHE A 523 -14.39 10.42 -30.69
C PHE A 523 -13.92 11.77 -31.24
N LYS A 524 -12.61 11.93 -31.39
CA LYS A 524 -12.02 13.08 -32.09
C LYS A 524 -11.84 12.75 -33.56
N ASN A 525 -12.21 13.66 -34.45
CA ASN A 525 -11.86 13.58 -35.87
C ASN A 525 -10.36 13.85 -36.03
N THR A 526 -9.64 12.91 -36.64
CA THR A 526 -8.21 13.01 -36.96
C THR A 526 -7.93 12.87 -38.46
N GLY A 527 -8.97 12.72 -39.29
CA GLY A 527 -8.88 12.76 -40.74
C GLY A 527 -8.88 14.18 -41.30
N THR A 528 -8.74 14.30 -42.61
CA THR A 528 -8.75 15.59 -43.32
C THR A 528 -10.15 16.09 -43.68
N ILE A 529 -11.14 15.19 -43.78
CA ILE A 529 -12.53 15.54 -44.14
C ILE A 529 -13.38 15.74 -42.88
N SER A 530 -14.25 16.76 -42.91
CA SER A 530 -15.25 16.97 -41.86
C SER A 530 -16.42 16.02 -41.99
N TRP A 531 -17.04 15.64 -40.87
CA TRP A 531 -18.10 14.64 -40.83
C TRP A 531 -19.47 15.34 -40.75
N PRO A 532 -20.27 15.41 -41.82
CA PRO A 532 -21.64 15.90 -41.74
C PRO A 532 -22.54 14.87 -41.02
N ALA A 533 -23.59 15.35 -40.34
CA ALA A 533 -24.47 14.52 -39.52
C ALA A 533 -24.97 13.25 -40.24
N GLY A 534 -24.67 12.08 -39.67
CA GLY A 534 -25.12 10.77 -40.17
C GLY A 534 -24.19 10.05 -41.16
N ASP A 535 -23.16 10.73 -41.68
CA ASP A 535 -22.11 10.15 -42.54
C ASP A 535 -21.28 9.09 -41.78
N ILE A 536 -20.96 9.39 -40.51
CA ILE A 536 -20.35 8.46 -39.56
C ILE A 536 -21.31 8.11 -38.44
N TRP A 537 -21.26 6.85 -38.02
CA TRP A 537 -22.08 6.31 -36.95
C TRP A 537 -21.33 5.27 -36.11
N LEU A 538 -21.73 5.15 -34.85
CA LEU A 538 -21.20 4.22 -33.86
C LEU A 538 -22.06 2.94 -33.84
N LYS A 539 -21.38 1.79 -33.84
CA LYS A 539 -21.95 0.48 -33.49
C LYS A 539 -21.27 -0.04 -32.22
N ILE A 540 -22.02 -0.80 -31.43
CA ILE A 540 -21.52 -1.48 -30.23
C ILE A 540 -21.64 -2.99 -30.44
N THR A 541 -20.56 -3.73 -30.18
CA THR A 541 -20.55 -5.20 -30.16
C THR A 541 -19.79 -5.70 -28.95
N ASP A 542 -19.93 -6.99 -28.62
CA ASP A 542 -18.90 -7.64 -27.82
C ASP A 542 -17.58 -7.65 -28.61
N LYS A 543 -16.46 -7.69 -27.88
CA LYS A 543 -15.14 -7.97 -28.46
C LYS A 543 -15.20 -9.24 -29.33
N ASP A 544 -14.66 -9.12 -30.54
CA ASP A 544 -14.58 -10.17 -31.58
C ASP A 544 -15.94 -10.78 -32.04
N LYS A 545 -17.07 -10.08 -31.82
CA LYS A 545 -18.40 -10.49 -32.32
C LYS A 545 -19.08 -9.42 -33.19
N ILE A 546 -20.12 -9.83 -33.92
CA ILE A 546 -20.95 -8.94 -34.75
C ILE A 546 -22.14 -8.31 -34.01
N THR A 547 -22.39 -8.72 -32.77
CA THR A 547 -23.49 -8.28 -31.89
C THR A 547 -22.96 -8.00 -30.48
N SER A 548 -23.71 -7.23 -29.68
CA SER A 548 -23.44 -7.04 -28.25
C SER A 548 -24.29 -7.99 -27.39
N SER A 549 -23.75 -8.36 -26.23
CA SER A 549 -24.45 -8.99 -25.10
C SER A 549 -25.35 -8.00 -24.34
N PHE A 550 -25.11 -6.70 -24.50
CA PHE A 550 -25.97 -5.62 -24.03
C PHE A 550 -27.01 -5.28 -25.12
N ALA A 551 -28.22 -4.88 -24.72
CA ALA A 551 -29.14 -4.29 -25.68
C ALA A 551 -28.73 -2.84 -25.97
N ALA A 552 -28.53 -2.51 -27.25
CA ALA A 552 -28.10 -1.22 -27.76
C ALA A 552 -28.89 -0.87 -29.04
N ALA A 553 -28.83 0.39 -29.49
CA ALA A 553 -29.25 0.73 -30.84
C ALA A 553 -28.20 0.23 -31.86
N GLU A 554 -28.65 -0.38 -32.96
CA GLU A 554 -27.75 -0.97 -33.98
C GLU A 554 -26.89 0.06 -34.70
N LYS A 555 -27.41 1.29 -34.86
CA LYS A 555 -26.73 2.45 -35.43
C LYS A 555 -26.99 3.68 -34.55
N ILE A 556 -25.91 4.28 -34.02
CA ILE A 556 -25.95 5.47 -33.17
C ILE A 556 -25.25 6.60 -33.94
N ASN A 557 -25.97 7.68 -34.26
CA ASN A 557 -25.36 8.87 -34.87
C ASN A 557 -24.74 9.78 -33.79
N PHE A 558 -23.82 10.66 -34.18
CA PHE A 558 -23.38 11.76 -33.32
C PHE A 558 -24.39 12.92 -33.32
N THR A 559 -24.29 13.80 -32.33
CA THR A 559 -25.27 14.88 -32.06
C THR A 559 -25.00 16.18 -32.82
N GLU A 560 -23.76 16.39 -33.23
CA GLU A 560 -23.27 17.60 -33.91
C GLU A 560 -23.74 17.63 -35.37
N SER A 561 -23.97 18.83 -35.94
CA SER A 561 -24.39 18.98 -37.35
C SER A 561 -23.27 18.71 -38.35
N ASN A 562 -22.04 19.05 -37.97
CA ASN A 562 -20.79 18.72 -38.66
C ASN A 562 -19.64 18.66 -37.64
N VAL A 563 -18.64 17.80 -37.87
CA VAL A 563 -17.44 17.68 -37.01
C VAL A 563 -16.19 17.84 -37.87
N ALA A 564 -15.53 19.00 -37.77
CA ALA A 564 -14.30 19.31 -38.50
C ALA A 564 -13.09 18.53 -38.00
N SER A 565 -11.99 18.55 -38.76
CA SER A 565 -10.72 17.95 -38.34
C SER A 565 -10.25 18.56 -37.01
N GLY A 566 -9.95 17.72 -36.03
CA GLY A 566 -9.60 18.13 -34.67
C GLY A 566 -10.76 18.27 -33.69
N GLU A 567 -12.02 18.30 -34.15
CA GLU A 567 -13.21 18.42 -33.28
C GLU A 567 -13.68 17.07 -32.71
N LEU A 568 -14.63 17.11 -31.77
CA LEU A 568 -15.23 15.94 -31.14
C LEU A 568 -16.62 15.65 -31.72
N ALA A 569 -16.89 14.39 -32.05
CA ALA A 569 -18.22 13.85 -32.27
C ALA A 569 -18.74 13.20 -30.98
N THR A 570 -19.95 13.54 -30.56
CA THR A 570 -20.58 13.06 -29.33
C THR A 570 -21.74 12.13 -29.66
N PHE A 571 -21.64 10.87 -29.23
CA PHE A 571 -22.65 9.83 -29.40
C PHE A 571 -23.36 9.59 -28.06
N VAL A 572 -24.67 9.83 -28.01
CA VAL A 572 -25.51 9.59 -26.81
C VAL A 572 -26.51 8.48 -27.09
N PHE A 573 -26.55 7.46 -26.23
CA PHE A 573 -27.35 6.26 -26.45
C PHE A 573 -27.70 5.57 -25.13
N LYS A 574 -28.65 4.63 -25.18
CA LYS A 574 -28.99 3.77 -24.04
C LYS A 574 -28.42 2.38 -24.24
N LEU A 575 -27.91 1.82 -23.15
CA LEU A 575 -27.30 0.50 -23.09
C LEU A 575 -27.93 -0.28 -21.94
N THR A 576 -28.44 -1.48 -22.21
CA THR A 576 -29.05 -2.36 -21.19
C THR A 576 -28.17 -3.56 -20.93
N ALA A 577 -27.75 -3.76 -19.68
CA ALA A 577 -26.88 -4.87 -19.29
C ALA A 577 -27.59 -6.23 -19.48
N PRO A 578 -26.85 -7.29 -19.87
CA PRO A 578 -27.41 -8.64 -19.93
C PRO A 578 -28.00 -9.06 -18.59
N THR A 579 -29.08 -9.85 -18.65
CA THR A 579 -29.77 -10.38 -17.47
C THR A 579 -29.14 -11.68 -16.96
N ASN A 580 -28.39 -12.38 -17.81
CA ASN A 580 -27.84 -13.72 -17.60
C ASN A 580 -26.30 -13.76 -17.54
N GLN A 581 -25.61 -12.61 -17.56
CA GLN A 581 -24.14 -12.51 -17.52
C GLN A 581 -23.70 -11.48 -16.49
N THR A 582 -22.61 -11.76 -15.79
CA THR A 582 -22.02 -10.90 -14.75
C THR A 582 -20.50 -10.92 -14.85
N GLY A 583 -19.85 -9.97 -14.17
CA GLY A 583 -18.40 -9.78 -14.24
C GLY A 583 -17.99 -8.66 -15.19
N LEU A 584 -16.79 -8.75 -15.75
CA LEU A 584 -16.24 -7.75 -16.66
C LEU A 584 -16.62 -8.12 -18.10
N LEU A 585 -17.47 -7.32 -18.75
CA LEU A 585 -17.90 -7.56 -20.13
C LEU A 585 -17.24 -6.56 -21.08
N SER A 586 -16.53 -7.06 -22.09
CA SER A 586 -15.80 -6.25 -23.07
C SER A 586 -16.69 -5.82 -24.22
N GLN A 587 -16.70 -4.53 -24.55
CA GLN A 587 -17.52 -3.90 -25.58
C GLN A 587 -16.64 -3.09 -26.54
N GLU A 588 -16.77 -3.35 -27.85
CA GLU A 588 -16.09 -2.61 -28.91
C GLU A 588 -16.99 -1.48 -29.44
N PHE A 589 -16.53 -0.24 -29.24
CA PHE A 589 -17.19 0.97 -29.73
C PHE A 589 -16.63 1.30 -31.12
N THR A 590 -17.23 0.76 -32.18
CA THR A 590 -16.72 0.85 -33.56
C THR A 590 -17.41 1.97 -34.35
N LEU A 591 -16.63 2.87 -34.96
CA LEU A 591 -17.13 3.84 -35.93
C LEU A 591 -17.17 3.25 -37.35
N TYR A 592 -18.30 3.49 -38.04
CA TYR A 592 -18.58 3.03 -39.39
C TYR A 592 -19.00 4.17 -40.33
N ARG A 593 -18.67 4.01 -41.61
CA ARG A 593 -19.10 4.85 -42.74
C ARG A 593 -19.27 3.96 -43.96
N ASN A 594 -20.40 4.05 -44.67
CA ASN A 594 -20.71 3.16 -45.81
C ASN A 594 -20.51 1.64 -45.53
N ASN A 595 -20.72 1.23 -44.26
CA ASN A 595 -20.43 -0.10 -43.70
C ASN A 595 -18.94 -0.50 -43.59
N GLU A 596 -18.02 0.37 -43.98
CA GLU A 596 -16.58 0.24 -43.72
C GLU A 596 -16.23 0.74 -42.30
N LYS A 597 -15.28 0.07 -41.65
CA LYS A 597 -14.82 0.39 -40.29
C LYS A 597 -13.75 1.48 -40.34
N ILE A 598 -13.96 2.60 -39.64
CA ILE A 598 -13.00 3.72 -39.54
C ILE A 598 -12.08 3.55 -38.33
N SER A 599 -12.66 3.24 -37.17
CA SER A 599 -11.94 3.19 -35.89
C SER A 599 -12.72 2.32 -34.89
N SER A 600 -12.08 1.87 -33.82
CA SER A 600 -12.76 1.23 -32.69
C SER A 600 -12.04 1.49 -31.38
N ALA A 601 -12.76 1.35 -30.28
CA ALA A 601 -12.18 1.28 -28.95
C ALA A 601 -12.89 0.23 -28.08
N GLY A 602 -12.15 -0.79 -27.67
CA GLY A 602 -12.55 -1.69 -26.61
C GLY A 602 -12.63 -0.95 -25.27
N LYS A 603 -13.75 -1.14 -24.57
CA LYS A 603 -13.95 -0.73 -23.17
C LYS A 603 -14.65 -1.85 -22.41
N PHE A 604 -14.38 -1.93 -21.12
CA PHE A 604 -15.06 -2.88 -20.25
C PHE A 604 -16.20 -2.21 -19.49
N ILE A 605 -17.27 -2.96 -19.25
CA ILE A 605 -18.39 -2.58 -18.39
C ILE A 605 -18.56 -3.68 -17.35
N ILE A 606 -18.57 -3.30 -16.07
CA ILE A 606 -18.71 -4.23 -14.94
C ILE A 606 -20.21 -4.46 -14.70
N VAL A 607 -20.69 -5.69 -14.92
CA VAL A 607 -22.08 -6.09 -14.62
C VAL A 607 -22.12 -6.85 -13.29
N LYS A 608 -22.59 -6.19 -12.24
CA LYS A 608 -22.77 -6.78 -10.89
C LYS A 608 -24.11 -7.54 -10.79
N PRO A 609 -24.22 -8.62 -9.97
CA PRO A 609 -25.45 -9.40 -9.80
C PRO A 609 -26.65 -8.59 -9.27
N GLY A 610 -27.55 -8.22 -10.17
CA GLY A 610 -28.78 -7.50 -9.89
C GLY A 610 -29.98 -8.40 -9.63
N VAL A 611 -31.16 -7.80 -9.61
CA VAL A 611 -32.44 -8.51 -9.67
C VAL A 611 -33.25 -7.81 -10.75
N SER A 612 -33.75 -8.56 -11.72
CA SER A 612 -34.42 -8.01 -12.89
C SER A 612 -35.72 -8.75 -13.16
N GLY A 613 -36.68 -8.02 -13.72
CA GLY A 613 -37.96 -8.56 -14.14
C GLY A 613 -38.37 -8.01 -15.49
N GLN A 614 -39.11 -8.79 -16.26
CA GLN A 614 -39.71 -8.40 -17.53
C GLN A 614 -41.22 -8.35 -17.37
N ILE A 615 -41.87 -7.26 -17.77
CA ILE A 615 -43.34 -7.19 -17.78
C ILE A 615 -43.85 -7.92 -19.01
N LEU A 616 -44.72 -8.92 -18.81
CA LEU A 616 -45.28 -9.73 -19.89
C LEU A 616 -46.69 -9.29 -20.30
N GLU A 617 -47.52 -8.91 -19.32
CA GLU A 617 -48.95 -8.69 -19.51
C GLU A 617 -49.50 -7.78 -18.40
N HIS A 618 -50.35 -6.82 -18.76
CA HIS A 618 -51.11 -6.01 -17.81
C HIS A 618 -52.45 -5.56 -18.40
N ASN A 619 -53.40 -5.22 -17.54
CA ASN A 619 -54.67 -4.58 -17.93
C ASN A 619 -54.85 -3.17 -17.33
N ILE A 620 -53.77 -2.55 -16.81
CA ILE A 620 -53.81 -1.19 -16.23
C ILE A 620 -54.39 -0.19 -17.25
N PRO A 621 -55.47 0.53 -16.91
CA PRO A 621 -56.18 1.40 -17.85
C PRO A 621 -55.47 2.74 -18.06
N VAL A 622 -55.50 3.25 -19.29
CA VAL A 622 -55.02 4.61 -19.63
C VAL A 622 -55.98 5.72 -19.19
N ALA A 623 -57.24 5.39 -18.90
CA ALA A 623 -58.25 6.32 -18.40
C ALA A 623 -59.29 5.63 -17.49
N VAL A 624 -59.76 6.35 -16.48
CA VAL A 624 -60.79 5.92 -15.51
C VAL A 624 -61.70 7.10 -15.17
N LYS A 625 -62.94 6.87 -14.73
CA LYS A 625 -63.80 7.94 -14.19
C LYS A 625 -63.70 8.01 -12.67
N ASN A 626 -63.74 9.21 -12.10
CA ASN A 626 -63.70 9.38 -10.63
C ASN A 626 -64.95 8.89 -9.86
N THR A 627 -65.91 8.30 -10.57
CA THR A 627 -67.13 7.66 -10.07
C THR A 627 -67.15 6.14 -10.26
N TRP A 628 -66.12 5.54 -10.88
CA TRP A 628 -66.04 4.09 -11.06
C TRP A 628 -65.78 3.36 -9.73
N LYS A 629 -66.20 2.09 -9.65
CA LYS A 629 -65.74 1.17 -8.60
C LYS A 629 -64.23 0.91 -8.79
N PRO A 630 -63.51 0.47 -7.73
CA PRO A 630 -62.10 0.12 -7.85
C PRO A 630 -61.86 -0.87 -9.00
N VAL A 631 -60.87 -0.57 -9.83
CA VAL A 631 -60.61 -1.29 -11.08
C VAL A 631 -59.63 -2.42 -10.81
N ALA A 632 -60.07 -3.66 -11.04
CA ALA A 632 -59.27 -4.86 -10.80
C ALA A 632 -58.14 -4.99 -11.82
N ILE A 633 -56.90 -4.98 -11.32
CA ILE A 633 -55.67 -5.13 -12.10
C ILE A 633 -55.13 -6.56 -11.98
N ALA A 634 -54.63 -7.07 -13.10
CA ALA A 634 -53.70 -8.19 -13.17
C ALA A 634 -52.41 -7.73 -13.86
N LEU A 635 -51.26 -8.09 -13.28
CA LEU A 635 -49.93 -7.77 -13.80
C LEU A 635 -49.06 -9.03 -13.72
N LYS A 636 -48.48 -9.44 -14.85
CA LYS A 636 -47.60 -10.61 -14.94
C LYS A 636 -46.18 -10.16 -15.17
N ILE A 637 -45.28 -10.46 -14.22
CA ILE A 637 -43.86 -10.11 -14.30
C ILE A 637 -43.03 -11.40 -14.26
N LYS A 638 -42.21 -11.62 -15.29
CA LYS A 638 -41.24 -12.70 -15.37
C LYS A 638 -40.00 -12.32 -14.58
N ASN A 639 -39.51 -13.21 -13.71
CA ASN A 639 -38.20 -13.06 -13.09
C ASN A 639 -37.11 -13.32 -14.14
N THR A 640 -36.31 -12.30 -14.44
CA THR A 640 -35.18 -12.40 -15.39
C THR A 640 -33.81 -12.34 -14.71
N SER A 641 -33.77 -12.29 -13.38
CA SER A 641 -32.53 -12.34 -12.58
C SER A 641 -31.74 -13.63 -12.84
N ALA A 642 -30.41 -13.56 -12.96
CA ALA A 642 -29.56 -14.73 -13.23
C ALA A 642 -29.67 -15.84 -12.16
N ASP A 643 -29.63 -15.47 -10.87
CA ASP A 643 -29.58 -16.40 -9.73
C ASP A 643 -30.74 -16.21 -8.72
N THR A 644 -31.31 -15.01 -8.68
CA THR A 644 -32.10 -14.55 -7.55
C THR A 644 -33.58 -14.91 -7.70
N SER A 645 -34.00 -15.95 -6.97
CA SER A 645 -35.43 -16.26 -6.80
C SER A 645 -36.15 -15.23 -5.93
N TRP A 646 -37.40 -14.89 -6.26
CA TRP A 646 -38.27 -13.98 -5.52
C TRP A 646 -39.16 -14.77 -4.55
N LEU A 647 -39.24 -14.38 -3.27
CA LEU A 647 -40.16 -15.00 -2.31
C LEU A 647 -41.49 -14.22 -2.29
N SER A 648 -42.62 -14.87 -2.56
CA SER A 648 -43.93 -14.19 -2.77
C SER A 648 -44.25 -13.14 -1.70
N ARG A 649 -44.39 -13.55 -0.43
CA ARG A 649 -44.71 -12.66 0.71
C ARG A 649 -43.61 -11.66 1.10
N ARG A 650 -42.53 -11.56 0.31
CA ARG A 650 -41.43 -10.59 0.46
C ARG A 650 -41.19 -9.77 -0.82
N SER A 651 -41.90 -10.07 -1.90
CA SER A 651 -41.75 -9.43 -3.21
C SER A 651 -42.87 -8.40 -3.40
N ALA A 652 -42.67 -7.22 -2.84
CA ALA A 652 -43.68 -6.16 -2.77
C ALA A 652 -43.75 -5.39 -4.09
N LEU A 653 -44.89 -5.43 -4.77
CA LEU A 653 -45.21 -4.50 -5.85
C LEU A 653 -45.67 -3.18 -5.23
N GLU A 654 -44.82 -2.17 -5.34
CA GLU A 654 -45.03 -0.85 -4.75
C GLU A 654 -45.44 0.18 -5.81
N ILE A 655 -46.37 1.06 -5.46
CA ILE A 655 -46.98 2.01 -6.39
C ILE A 655 -47.05 3.41 -5.77
N TYR A 656 -46.44 4.36 -6.47
CA TYR A 656 -46.26 5.75 -6.04
C TYR A 656 -46.82 6.75 -7.08
N ASN A 657 -46.91 8.03 -6.71
CA ASN A 657 -47.06 9.13 -7.66
C ASN A 657 -45.70 9.53 -8.29
N ALA A 658 -45.69 10.54 -9.16
CA ALA A 658 -44.47 11.11 -9.75
C ALA A 658 -43.42 11.53 -8.69
N ASP A 659 -43.84 12.16 -7.59
CA ASP A 659 -42.97 12.64 -6.50
C ASP A 659 -42.38 11.50 -5.64
N GLY A 660 -42.79 10.24 -5.85
CA GLY A 660 -42.44 9.13 -4.95
C GLY A 660 -43.27 9.07 -3.66
N LYS A 661 -44.35 9.85 -3.54
CA LYS A 661 -45.35 9.73 -2.46
C LYS A 661 -46.33 8.60 -2.77
N ALA A 662 -47.11 8.19 -1.78
CA ALA A 662 -48.18 7.20 -1.94
C ALA A 662 -49.07 7.49 -3.16
N SER A 663 -49.48 6.44 -3.87
CA SER A 663 -50.37 6.56 -5.03
C SER A 663 -51.72 7.17 -4.65
N PRO A 664 -52.28 8.11 -5.45
CA PRO A 664 -53.65 8.59 -5.25
C PRO A 664 -54.70 7.50 -5.48
N PHE A 665 -54.35 6.40 -6.17
CA PHE A 665 -55.25 5.28 -6.46
C PHE A 665 -55.24 4.18 -5.39
N TYR A 666 -54.73 4.45 -4.19
CA TYR A 666 -54.62 3.49 -3.08
C TYR A 666 -55.99 2.95 -2.63
N ASP A 667 -56.22 1.65 -2.83
CA ASP A 667 -57.40 0.97 -2.30
C ASP A 667 -57.09 0.32 -0.93
N LYS A 668 -57.48 1.01 0.14
CA LYS A 668 -57.34 0.57 1.53
C LYS A 668 -58.02 -0.76 1.88
N ASN A 669 -58.83 -1.33 0.98
CA ASN A 669 -59.59 -2.56 1.21
C ASN A 669 -58.93 -3.80 0.55
N ASP A 670 -57.87 -3.59 -0.24
CA ASP A 670 -57.22 -4.60 -1.08
C ASP A 670 -55.68 -4.57 -0.94
N TRP A 671 -55.07 -3.37 -0.91
CA TRP A 671 -53.62 -3.19 -0.83
C TRP A 671 -53.06 -3.65 0.53
N VAL A 672 -51.86 -4.24 0.49
CA VAL A 672 -51.16 -4.78 1.68
C VAL A 672 -50.74 -3.67 2.65
N ARG A 673 -50.39 -2.49 2.12
CA ARG A 673 -50.24 -1.21 2.83
C ARG A 673 -50.27 -0.05 1.82
N ILE A 674 -50.21 1.19 2.29
CA ILE A 674 -50.38 2.39 1.45
C ILE A 674 -49.40 2.53 0.27
N GLU A 675 -48.20 1.95 0.33
CA GLU A 675 -47.30 1.85 -0.84
C GLU A 675 -47.41 0.53 -1.59
N VAL A 676 -47.85 -0.57 -0.97
CA VAL A 676 -47.76 -1.94 -1.52
C VAL A 676 -49.12 -2.40 -2.02
N ALA A 677 -49.29 -2.38 -3.33
CA ALA A 677 -50.50 -2.87 -3.98
C ALA A 677 -50.65 -4.40 -3.89
N GLY A 678 -49.55 -5.16 -3.98
CA GLY A 678 -49.66 -6.62 -3.90
C GLY A 678 -48.34 -7.38 -3.87
N VAL A 679 -48.49 -8.72 -3.93
CA VAL A 679 -47.41 -9.73 -3.94
C VAL A 679 -47.77 -10.83 -4.96
N PRO A 680 -46.81 -11.66 -5.43
CA PRO A 680 -47.11 -12.79 -6.32
C PRO A 680 -48.08 -13.78 -5.66
N LEU A 681 -49.20 -14.07 -6.32
CA LEU A 681 -50.27 -14.93 -5.81
C LEU A 681 -50.19 -16.37 -6.33
N ASN A 682 -49.58 -16.58 -7.50
CA ASN A 682 -49.61 -17.86 -8.22
C ASN A 682 -48.60 -18.92 -7.72
N LYS A 683 -47.52 -18.50 -7.05
CA LYS A 683 -46.46 -19.38 -6.51
C LYS A 683 -45.85 -18.79 -5.24
N SER A 684 -45.39 -19.64 -4.33
CA SER A 684 -44.69 -19.21 -3.10
C SER A 684 -43.29 -18.65 -3.37
N THR A 685 -42.64 -19.07 -4.46
CA THR A 685 -41.34 -18.60 -4.94
C THR A 685 -41.39 -18.47 -6.46
N ILE A 686 -40.83 -17.38 -7.00
CA ILE A 686 -40.65 -17.16 -8.45
C ILE A 686 -39.16 -17.31 -8.76
N LYS A 687 -38.76 -18.47 -9.31
CA LYS A 687 -37.37 -18.73 -9.72
C LYS A 687 -37.00 -17.92 -10.98
N PRO A 688 -35.71 -17.75 -11.28
CA PRO A 688 -35.26 -17.30 -12.60
C PRO A 688 -36.02 -17.99 -13.75
N GLY A 689 -36.52 -17.20 -14.69
CA GLY A 689 -37.34 -17.66 -15.82
C GLY A 689 -38.84 -17.81 -15.55
N GLU A 690 -39.29 -17.89 -14.29
CA GLU A 690 -40.71 -18.05 -13.94
C GLU A 690 -41.47 -16.71 -13.86
N THR A 691 -42.79 -16.76 -14.03
CA THR A 691 -43.68 -15.59 -13.94
C THR A 691 -44.40 -15.52 -12.60
N GLY A 692 -44.36 -14.36 -11.95
CA GLY A 692 -45.23 -14.00 -10.83
C GLY A 692 -46.47 -13.26 -11.31
N GLU A 693 -47.64 -13.68 -10.84
CA GLU A 693 -48.90 -12.95 -11.06
C GLU A 693 -49.24 -12.07 -9.84
N PHE A 694 -49.36 -10.77 -10.05
CA PHE A 694 -49.84 -9.81 -9.08
C PHE A 694 -51.28 -9.43 -9.44
N LYS A 695 -52.16 -9.34 -8.44
CA LYS A 695 -53.53 -8.83 -8.59
C LYS A 695 -53.80 -7.86 -7.45
N PHE A 696 -54.43 -6.73 -7.77
CA PHE A 696 -54.74 -5.62 -6.87
C PHE A 696 -55.80 -4.71 -7.51
N THR A 697 -56.39 -3.76 -6.79
CA THR A 697 -57.30 -2.75 -7.36
C THR A 697 -56.64 -1.37 -7.49
N LEU A 698 -57.14 -0.53 -8.40
CA LEU A 698 -56.90 0.91 -8.39
C LEU A 698 -58.22 1.62 -8.07
N ASP A 699 -58.26 2.43 -7.00
CA ASP A 699 -59.47 3.16 -6.61
C ASP A 699 -59.46 4.61 -7.15
N PRO A 700 -60.30 4.96 -8.15
CA PRO A 700 -60.35 6.32 -8.68
C PRO A 700 -61.32 7.24 -7.91
N ARG A 701 -62.04 6.73 -6.90
CA ARG A 701 -63.21 7.40 -6.32
C ARG A 701 -62.84 8.72 -5.63
N GLY A 702 -63.50 9.80 -6.06
CA GLY A 702 -63.29 11.13 -5.48
C GLY A 702 -61.98 11.82 -5.88
N LEU A 703 -61.17 11.22 -6.76
CA LEU A 703 -60.04 11.92 -7.35
C LEU A 703 -60.49 13.11 -8.21
N LYS A 704 -59.65 14.14 -8.31
CA LYS A 704 -59.90 15.28 -9.20
C LYS A 704 -59.68 14.83 -10.64
N LYS A 705 -60.33 15.51 -11.60
CA LYS A 705 -60.06 15.27 -13.02
C LYS A 705 -58.66 15.76 -13.37
N GLY A 706 -57.94 15.02 -14.19
CA GLY A 706 -56.55 15.33 -14.55
C GLY A 706 -55.76 14.12 -15.02
N LEU A 707 -54.47 14.33 -15.30
CA LEU A 707 -53.52 13.28 -15.68
C LEU A 707 -52.68 12.90 -14.46
N TYR A 708 -52.56 11.61 -14.17
CA TYR A 708 -51.84 11.10 -13.01
C TYR A 708 -50.75 10.12 -13.43
N THR A 709 -49.49 10.46 -13.19
CA THR A 709 -48.36 9.53 -13.35
C THR A 709 -48.33 8.53 -12.20
N VAL A 710 -48.38 7.24 -12.54
CA VAL A 710 -48.30 6.10 -11.63
C VAL A 710 -46.93 5.44 -11.78
N LYS A 711 -46.14 5.43 -10.71
CA LYS A 711 -44.77 4.91 -10.66
C LYS A 711 -44.76 3.55 -9.94
N ILE A 712 -44.60 2.47 -10.71
CA ILE A 712 -44.62 1.09 -10.21
C ILE A 712 -43.18 0.60 -10.00
N GLN A 713 -42.91 0.01 -8.84
CA GLN A 713 -41.65 -0.65 -8.48
C GLN A 713 -41.93 -2.08 -7.98
N LEU A 714 -40.92 -2.93 -8.00
CA LEU A 714 -40.96 -4.23 -7.33
C LEU A 714 -39.73 -4.33 -6.40
N LYS A 715 -39.92 -4.65 -5.13
CA LYS A 715 -38.83 -4.76 -4.14
C LYS A 715 -38.83 -6.11 -3.43
N LEU A 716 -37.64 -6.72 -3.34
CA LEU A 716 -37.39 -7.92 -2.53
C LEU A 716 -37.03 -7.50 -1.10
N LEU A 717 -38.04 -7.39 -0.23
CA LEU A 717 -37.93 -6.91 1.14
C LEU A 717 -37.07 -7.80 2.04
N ASP A 718 -36.91 -9.08 1.70
CA ASP A 718 -36.01 -10.03 2.36
C ASP A 718 -34.52 -9.82 2.02
N LYS A 719 -34.24 -9.10 0.92
CA LYS A 719 -32.89 -8.93 0.37
C LYS A 719 -32.45 -7.47 0.27
N GLY A 720 -33.35 -6.52 0.58
CA GLY A 720 -33.10 -5.08 0.45
C GLY A 720 -32.84 -4.63 -0.99
N LYS A 721 -33.28 -5.39 -2.01
CA LYS A 721 -33.02 -5.11 -3.43
C LYS A 721 -34.29 -4.64 -4.16
N THR A 722 -34.17 -3.54 -4.92
CA THR A 722 -35.12 -3.20 -5.99
C THR A 722 -34.93 -4.15 -7.17
N VAL A 723 -36.03 -4.47 -7.86
CA VAL A 723 -36.03 -5.24 -9.10
C VAL A 723 -36.11 -4.27 -10.28
N TYR A 724 -35.16 -4.34 -11.21
CA TYR A 724 -35.20 -3.55 -12.44
C TYR A 724 -36.26 -4.13 -13.39
N LEU A 725 -37.39 -3.44 -13.54
CA LEU A 725 -38.50 -3.80 -14.43
C LEU A 725 -38.23 -3.24 -15.82
N ASP A 726 -38.08 -4.12 -16.81
CA ASP A 726 -37.68 -3.78 -18.18
C ASP A 726 -36.47 -2.82 -18.21
N GLY A 727 -35.52 -3.10 -17.30
CA GLY A 727 -34.28 -2.39 -17.09
C GLY A 727 -34.36 -1.03 -16.40
N LYS A 728 -35.47 -0.72 -15.72
CA LYS A 728 -35.68 0.53 -14.97
C LYS A 728 -36.02 0.24 -13.51
N GLU A 729 -35.58 1.10 -12.58
CA GLU A 729 -35.99 1.00 -11.16
C GLU A 729 -37.48 1.26 -10.93
N SER A 730 -38.15 1.92 -11.90
CA SER A 730 -39.60 2.03 -11.92
C SER A 730 -40.15 2.00 -13.34
N TRP A 731 -41.32 1.41 -13.47
CA TRP A 731 -42.16 1.49 -14.66
C TRP A 731 -43.20 2.58 -14.43
N ASN A 732 -43.18 3.61 -15.28
CA ASN A 732 -44.07 4.76 -15.15
C ASN A 732 -45.17 4.68 -16.20
N LEU A 733 -46.42 4.87 -15.77
CA LEU A 733 -47.61 4.94 -16.61
C LEU A 733 -48.35 6.25 -16.36
N GLU A 734 -49.20 6.67 -17.29
CA GLU A 734 -50.11 7.79 -17.09
C GLU A 734 -51.56 7.32 -17.17
N ILE A 735 -52.36 7.74 -16.20
CA ILE A 735 -53.80 7.43 -16.14
C ILE A 735 -54.56 8.75 -16.10
N ARG A 736 -55.47 8.96 -17.07
CA ARG A 736 -56.38 10.11 -17.07
C ARG A 736 -57.59 9.81 -16.18
N VAL A 737 -57.95 10.77 -15.33
CA VAL A 737 -59.16 10.73 -14.50
C VAL A 737 -60.21 11.67 -15.09
N ASP A 738 -61.36 11.09 -15.46
CA ASP A 738 -62.52 11.72 -16.12
C ASP A 738 -63.74 11.91 -15.19
#